data_AF-A0A0C9U5B0-F1
#
_entry.id   AF-A0A0C9U5B0-F1
#
_cell.length_a   1.000
_cell.length_b   1.000
_cell.length_c   1.000
_cell.angle_alpha   90.00
_cell.angle_beta   90.00
_cell.angle_gamma   90.00
#
_symmetry.space_group_name_H-M   'P 1'
#
loop_
_entity.id
_entity.type
_entity.pdbx_description
1 polymer ?
#
loop_
_entity_poly.entity_id
_entity_poly.type
_entity_poly.pdbx_seq_one_letter_code
_entity_poly.pdbx_strand_id
1 'polypeptide(L)'
;MQHGINYNYIGKIYTALLVFITQRLAVSAALARRQKLTSIHDICGAWSGIGAAINGLWQQTKIAAAPSTILVILTYLGCISGLHIISSSIIQFQPYNDTMTSTTQSTSTWPAPSVDISGLDWPSITPLAPMLPTLSGLSANGLTNSTLYDIPSVKYPFTEVVVNGTTVSAECGLLSNTSAVTLDNLGELNATISGLGQIILPQGGTYNTILFLPLGSPGAELSCPLCDNYLFYSVSTAIEFGDLTSSDIVQSPVNVPLTTGDGKQVSIPTTSYFVACSLNATTTPYNFDTASGQLVPPVPSSNDSLPWTVWSPGQSTELTTALNSAFANAPKATMCQSLQPSGSVGRECDVISMVDVYTMSLLGIDMTSDSNTVVGSPITLERGNMERAISQVVTELIWLAGEVGASGGGFQRVEVESFATQQVLELRLNVNTTPVVVGLCASVILLALAIGMLRSRSETRSSTATSLGVLELMWISAHSSLLRNHIRGVKDSSLDRLREEGMVDVCLADIRPINISQDVMESGCLCDETVTLSMSPQIPIPAVKLEDSALEAQGHDGHDVSSSSIGSFTLWWWTYILHGILVALHVVLLVLLMRHPEHRVVIPLDTAVITTGLSILLQTFYTASPFDIAKTLYTAGLVFITQRLALSRFIARRQYLTAVHDVSSAWSGIGAAISAVWQQRRVASSTWMTIAVMIYFGCVSTLHIASSTIMQFTAFNSTSITSVQSSVAWPNPSVNLTGLNWVAAVSAVPSMNMLSDLSTYGLSNNTLYDTLTTADPLFVNATVNATSLQASCGLLSNLTYNVNPDINSTLPTHYVNFSVSGLGFGAFSLLPESPNEILFVDGALMYLLEDPGSLDTACPLCDQYLFFVLTTGVDLDGSIDSTISSSVNYTSSANSSPVTTYLAACSLEANTVTATLDVQDARLDPSPSQIQTDQQPWTLWSPGGSANLTNAMSNAFKLSNFLDCPAVLNTMCINVTTFGSALFPPQSDPSALVTLSPYQLEQAITQTAAEMLWLAGQDGGERGGFQRTSGESQVTQVVTQWRLNINTIPVLFASTASFLLFVIGFFLVGWPSRRCTSVSGVSVLETLWIAAHSQVLHERMADIDDASLDNLRAAGMFGICIADVQSEYSIPTSRVDSKL
;
A
#
# COMPACT_ATOMS: atom_id res chain seq x y z
N MET A 1 14.03 -12.51 -12.96
CA MET A 1 13.09 -13.20 -13.89
C MET A 1 13.73 -13.75 -15.18
N GLN A 2 14.91 -13.31 -15.62
CA GLN A 2 15.49 -13.69 -16.94
C GLN A 2 15.93 -15.17 -17.06
N HIS A 3 16.10 -15.92 -15.97
CA HIS A 3 16.50 -17.34 -15.99
C HIS A 3 15.34 -18.34 -16.19
N GLY A 4 14.07 -17.93 -16.05
CA GLY A 4 12.93 -18.83 -16.22
C GLY A 4 12.74 -19.36 -17.66
N ILE A 5 13.27 -18.63 -18.65
CA ILE A 5 13.09 -18.96 -20.07
C ILE A 5 13.88 -20.23 -20.47
N ASN A 6 15.02 -20.50 -19.82
CA ASN A 6 15.87 -21.64 -20.19
C ASN A 6 15.30 -23.01 -19.78
N TYR A 7 14.55 -23.08 -18.68
CA TYR A 7 14.00 -24.36 -18.19
C TYR A 7 12.92 -24.94 -19.10
N ASN A 8 12.13 -24.08 -19.77
CA ASN A 8 11.05 -24.52 -20.65
C ASN A 8 11.58 -25.15 -21.95
N TYR A 9 12.73 -24.70 -22.46
CA TYR A 9 13.38 -25.30 -23.64
C TYR A 9 13.94 -26.70 -23.36
N ILE A 10 14.58 -26.89 -22.21
CA ILE A 10 15.17 -28.18 -21.82
C ILE A 10 14.06 -29.25 -21.66
N GLY A 11 12.94 -28.90 -21.02
CA GLY A 11 11.80 -29.81 -20.87
C GLY A 11 11.18 -30.27 -22.18
N LYS A 12 11.12 -29.40 -23.19
CA LYS A 12 10.59 -29.74 -24.54
C LYS A 12 11.50 -30.66 -25.34
N ILE A 13 12.82 -30.41 -25.29
CA ILE A 13 13.80 -31.29 -25.94
C ILE A 13 13.75 -32.68 -25.29
N TYR A 14 13.70 -32.73 -23.96
CA TYR A 14 13.64 -33.99 -23.22
C TYR A 14 12.39 -34.82 -23.58
N THR A 15 11.20 -34.20 -23.57
CA THR A 15 9.94 -34.90 -23.91
C THR A 15 9.90 -35.38 -25.36
N ALA A 16 10.37 -34.59 -26.32
CA ALA A 16 10.46 -35.01 -27.72
C ALA A 16 11.40 -36.21 -27.90
N LEU A 17 12.54 -36.21 -27.22
CA LEU A 17 13.52 -37.29 -27.26
C LEU A 17 12.99 -38.57 -26.59
N LEU A 18 12.24 -38.43 -25.49
CA LEU A 18 11.55 -39.53 -24.81
C LEU A 18 10.51 -40.21 -25.72
N VAL A 19 9.65 -39.44 -26.39
CA VAL A 19 8.65 -39.97 -27.35
C VAL A 19 9.36 -40.70 -28.50
N PHE A 20 10.41 -40.11 -29.05
CA PHE A 20 11.13 -40.71 -30.18
C PHE A 20 11.76 -42.07 -29.83
N ILE A 21 12.42 -42.17 -28.68
CA ILE A 21 13.05 -43.43 -28.22
C ILE A 21 11.98 -44.48 -27.92
N THR A 22 10.91 -44.12 -27.20
CA THR A 22 9.86 -45.07 -26.84
C THR A 22 9.05 -45.55 -28.05
N GLN A 23 8.75 -44.66 -29.01
CA GLN A 23 8.15 -45.03 -30.28
C GLN A 23 9.00 -46.08 -31.02
N ARG A 24 10.30 -45.83 -31.19
CA ARG A 24 11.23 -46.76 -31.85
C ARG A 24 11.25 -48.13 -31.18
N LEU A 25 11.36 -48.16 -29.86
CA LEU A 25 11.43 -49.40 -29.09
C LEU A 25 10.10 -50.16 -29.09
N ALA A 26 8.97 -49.46 -28.95
CA ALA A 26 7.64 -50.06 -28.97
C ALA A 26 7.30 -50.68 -30.33
N VAL A 27 7.63 -49.97 -31.43
CA VAL A 27 7.45 -50.50 -32.79
C VAL A 27 8.34 -51.72 -33.00
N SER A 28 9.62 -51.67 -32.61
CA SER A 28 10.52 -52.83 -32.68
C SER A 28 10.00 -54.03 -31.89
N ALA A 29 9.49 -53.82 -30.67
CA ALA A 29 8.93 -54.87 -29.83
C ALA A 29 7.62 -55.46 -30.40
N ALA A 30 6.79 -54.64 -31.07
CA ALA A 30 5.58 -55.10 -31.74
C ALA A 30 5.91 -55.99 -32.95
N LEU A 31 6.93 -55.62 -33.73
CA LEU A 31 7.38 -56.36 -34.91
C LEU A 31 8.04 -57.71 -34.56
N ALA A 32 8.65 -57.81 -33.38
CA ALA A 32 9.22 -59.06 -32.88
C ALA A 32 8.16 -60.09 -32.45
N ARG A 33 6.87 -59.72 -32.42
CA ARG A 33 5.76 -60.62 -32.04
C ARG A 33 4.96 -61.02 -33.27
N ARG A 34 4.37 -62.22 -33.24
CA ARG A 34 3.28 -62.57 -34.16
C ARG A 34 2.11 -61.64 -33.90
N GLN A 35 1.80 -60.79 -34.87
CA GLN A 35 0.66 -59.89 -34.83
C GLN A 35 -0.04 -59.88 -36.19
N LYS A 36 -1.32 -59.55 -36.17
CA LYS A 36 -2.08 -59.24 -37.38
C LYS A 36 -1.44 -58.05 -38.09
N LEU A 37 -1.37 -58.10 -39.42
CA LEU A 37 -0.80 -57.00 -40.21
C LEU A 37 -1.53 -55.66 -39.96
N THR A 38 -2.85 -55.74 -39.75
CA THR A 38 -3.71 -54.60 -39.36
C THR A 38 -3.37 -54.04 -37.99
N SER A 39 -2.96 -54.89 -37.03
CA SER A 39 -2.46 -54.45 -35.72
C SER A 39 -1.17 -53.64 -35.87
N ILE A 40 -0.21 -54.13 -36.66
CA ILE A 40 1.06 -53.43 -36.90
C ILE A 40 0.81 -52.06 -37.55
N HIS A 41 -0.06 -52.02 -38.56
CA HIS A 41 -0.48 -50.77 -39.20
C HIS A 41 -1.05 -49.77 -38.20
N ASP A 42 -2.00 -50.21 -37.37
CA ASP A 42 -2.70 -49.32 -36.45
C ASP A 42 -1.80 -48.86 -35.29
N ILE A 43 -0.87 -49.71 -34.83
CA ILE A 43 0.15 -49.35 -33.84
C ILE A 43 1.09 -48.29 -34.40
N CYS A 44 1.61 -48.47 -35.62
CA CYS A 44 2.47 -47.47 -36.27
C CYS A 44 1.72 -46.16 -36.53
N GLY A 45 0.44 -46.25 -36.91
CA GLY A 45 -0.44 -45.09 -37.08
C GLY A 45 -0.67 -44.33 -35.77
N ALA A 46 -0.95 -45.03 -34.66
CA ALA A 46 -1.22 -44.43 -33.37
C ALA A 46 -0.03 -43.63 -32.81
N TRP A 47 1.21 -44.08 -33.06
CA TRP A 47 2.42 -43.35 -32.66
C TRP A 47 2.64 -42.02 -33.40
N SER A 48 1.87 -41.75 -34.46
CA SER A 48 1.96 -40.49 -35.20
C SER A 48 1.32 -39.30 -34.47
N GLY A 49 0.72 -39.51 -33.30
CA GLY A 49 0.19 -38.45 -32.43
C GLY A 49 -1.15 -38.81 -31.80
N ILE A 50 -1.58 -38.03 -30.80
CA ILE A 50 -2.85 -38.25 -30.07
C ILE A 50 -4.04 -38.34 -31.03
N GLY A 51 -4.14 -37.43 -32.00
CA GLY A 51 -5.23 -37.45 -32.98
C GLY A 51 -5.25 -38.72 -33.83
N ALA A 52 -4.08 -39.23 -34.22
CA ALA A 52 -3.96 -40.49 -34.96
C ALA A 52 -4.31 -41.70 -34.09
N ALA A 53 -3.92 -41.69 -32.81
CA ALA A 53 -4.29 -42.72 -31.85
C ALA A 53 -5.80 -42.75 -31.56
N ILE A 54 -6.45 -41.58 -31.41
CA ILE A 54 -7.91 -41.46 -31.25
C ILE A 54 -8.62 -42.00 -32.49
N ASN A 55 -8.20 -41.58 -33.68
CA ASN A 55 -8.79 -42.07 -34.93
C ASN A 55 -8.55 -43.58 -35.11
N GLY A 56 -7.39 -44.10 -34.72
CA GLY A 56 -7.10 -45.53 -34.69
C GLY A 56 -8.02 -46.29 -33.75
N LEU A 57 -8.24 -45.77 -32.54
CA LEU A 57 -9.17 -46.34 -31.55
C LEU A 57 -10.61 -46.31 -32.06
N TRP A 58 -11.02 -45.22 -32.72
CA TRP A 58 -12.31 -45.12 -33.39
C TRP A 58 -12.46 -46.17 -34.50
N GLN A 59 -11.45 -46.34 -35.35
CA GLN A 59 -11.47 -47.36 -36.41
C GLN A 59 -11.51 -48.79 -35.83
N GLN A 60 -10.92 -49.02 -34.66
CA GLN A 60 -10.97 -50.31 -33.96
C GLN A 60 -12.37 -50.66 -33.42
N THR A 61 -13.29 -49.69 -33.30
CA THR A 61 -14.69 -49.98 -32.97
C THR A 61 -15.42 -50.74 -34.09
N LYS A 62 -14.95 -50.60 -35.33
CA LYS A 62 -15.47 -51.34 -36.48
C LYS A 62 -14.83 -52.73 -36.60
N ILE A 63 -13.50 -52.79 -36.55
CA ILE A 63 -12.71 -54.03 -36.70
C ILE A 63 -11.58 -54.00 -35.68
N ALA A 64 -11.71 -54.80 -34.62
CA ALA A 64 -10.75 -54.84 -33.52
C ALA A 64 -9.52 -55.69 -33.88
N ALA A 65 -8.38 -55.02 -34.09
CA ALA A 65 -7.09 -55.70 -34.34
C ALA A 65 -6.14 -55.63 -33.13
N ALA A 66 -6.09 -54.48 -32.43
CA ALA A 66 -5.21 -54.22 -31.28
C ALA A 66 -5.67 -53.02 -30.43
N PRO A 67 -6.92 -53.01 -29.93
CA PRO A 67 -7.48 -51.82 -29.28
C PRO A 67 -6.75 -51.48 -27.98
N SER A 68 -6.27 -52.50 -27.25
CA SER A 68 -5.50 -52.34 -26.01
C SER A 68 -4.16 -51.64 -26.24
N THR A 69 -3.42 -52.02 -27.28
CA THR A 69 -2.12 -51.40 -27.60
C THR A 69 -2.30 -49.94 -28.00
N ILE A 70 -3.33 -49.62 -28.79
CA ILE A 70 -3.62 -48.24 -29.21
C ILE A 70 -4.07 -47.40 -28.02
N LEU A 71 -4.87 -47.95 -27.11
CA LEU A 71 -5.25 -47.29 -25.86
C LEU A 71 -4.01 -46.99 -24.99
N VAL A 72 -3.06 -47.91 -24.93
CA VAL A 72 -1.76 -47.71 -24.23
C VAL A 72 -0.97 -46.57 -24.86
N ILE A 73 -0.85 -46.53 -26.20
CA ILE A 73 -0.16 -45.45 -26.92
C ILE A 73 -0.88 -44.11 -26.71
N LEU A 74 -2.21 -44.09 -26.78
CA LEU A 74 -3.02 -42.90 -26.53
C LEU A 74 -2.81 -42.37 -25.12
N THR A 75 -2.84 -43.26 -24.12
CA THR A 75 -2.60 -42.90 -22.71
C THR A 75 -1.18 -42.37 -22.52
N TYR A 76 -0.19 -43.01 -23.17
CA TYR A 76 1.21 -42.57 -23.14
C TYR A 76 1.37 -41.15 -23.72
N LEU A 77 0.87 -40.91 -24.92
CA LEU A 77 0.95 -39.59 -25.57
C LEU A 77 0.13 -38.53 -24.81
N GLY A 78 -1.00 -38.92 -24.23
CA GLY A 78 -1.82 -38.08 -23.34
C GLY A 78 -1.07 -37.64 -22.09
N CYS A 79 -0.41 -38.57 -21.38
CA CYS A 79 0.40 -38.27 -20.21
C CYS A 79 1.58 -37.33 -20.51
N ILE A 80 2.25 -37.49 -21.66
CA ILE A 80 3.33 -36.57 -22.09
C ILE A 80 2.79 -35.18 -22.38
N SER A 81 1.65 -35.08 -23.05
CA SER A 81 1.00 -33.80 -23.32
C SER A 81 0.55 -33.11 -22.03
N GLY A 82 0.00 -33.88 -21.08
CA GLY A 82 -0.32 -33.40 -19.74
C GLY A 82 0.90 -32.88 -19.00
N LEU A 83 2.01 -33.63 -18.97
CA LEU A 83 3.28 -33.19 -18.39
C LEU A 83 3.79 -31.89 -19.00
N HIS A 84 3.68 -31.74 -20.32
CA HIS A 84 4.10 -30.53 -21.02
C HIS A 84 3.28 -29.30 -20.58
N ILE A 85 1.95 -29.43 -20.50
CA ILE A 85 1.06 -28.35 -20.05
C ILE A 85 1.36 -27.99 -18.58
N ILE A 86 1.43 -29.02 -17.73
CA ILE A 86 1.57 -28.87 -16.28
C ILE A 86 2.93 -28.28 -15.89
N SER A 87 4.00 -28.56 -16.65
CA SER A 87 5.35 -28.05 -16.37
C SER A 87 5.42 -26.52 -16.28
N SER A 88 4.58 -25.81 -17.04
CA SER A 88 4.50 -24.35 -17.01
C SER A 88 3.79 -23.77 -15.78
N SER A 89 3.08 -24.61 -15.02
CA SER A 89 2.27 -24.24 -13.85
C SER A 89 2.90 -24.63 -12.50
N ILE A 90 4.05 -25.30 -12.50
CA ILE A 90 4.72 -25.79 -11.29
C ILE A 90 5.21 -24.63 -10.42
N ILE A 91 5.63 -23.52 -11.04
CA ILE A 91 6.20 -22.37 -10.35
C ILE A 91 5.25 -21.19 -10.51
N GLN A 92 4.55 -20.83 -9.43
CA GLN A 92 3.73 -19.63 -9.37
C GLN A 92 4.22 -18.71 -8.26
N PHE A 93 4.27 -17.42 -8.55
CA PHE A 93 4.42 -16.39 -7.53
C PHE A 93 3.02 -16.00 -7.09
N GLN A 94 2.67 -16.31 -5.84
CA GLN A 94 1.43 -15.85 -5.24
C GLN A 94 1.76 -14.71 -4.26
N PRO A 95 1.02 -13.59 -4.32
CA PRO A 95 1.08 -12.61 -3.24
C PRO A 95 0.57 -13.27 -1.97
N TYR A 96 1.38 -13.26 -0.92
CA TYR A 96 1.08 -13.80 0.39
C TYR A 96 1.09 -12.64 1.38
N ASN A 97 0.00 -12.51 2.14
CA ASN A 97 -0.10 -11.52 3.19
C ASN A 97 0.56 -12.13 4.44
N ASP A 98 1.85 -11.82 4.66
CA ASP A 98 2.52 -12.19 5.91
C ASP A 98 2.39 -11.03 6.89
N THR A 99 2.12 -11.35 8.14
CA THR A 99 2.20 -10.39 9.23
C THR A 99 3.65 -10.37 9.71
N MET A 100 4.42 -9.39 9.26
CA MET A 100 5.78 -9.18 9.73
C MET A 100 5.72 -8.29 10.98
N THR A 101 6.13 -8.84 12.13
CA THR A 101 6.43 -8.04 13.32
C THR A 101 7.78 -7.34 13.09
N SER A 102 7.79 -6.01 13.04
CA SER A 102 9.01 -5.20 12.99
C SER A 102 9.10 -4.38 14.27
N THR A 103 10.31 -4.17 14.77
CA THR A 103 10.55 -3.16 15.79
C THR A 103 10.57 -1.79 15.11
N THR A 104 9.90 -0.81 15.71
CA THR A 104 9.87 0.59 15.28
C THR A 104 10.36 1.46 16.43
N GLN A 105 11.13 2.51 16.13
CA GLN A 105 11.45 3.49 17.16
C GLN A 105 10.18 4.24 17.56
N SER A 106 10.04 4.56 18.84
CA SER A 106 8.94 5.33 19.40
C SER A 106 9.51 6.36 20.37
N THR A 107 8.97 7.55 20.35
CA THR A 107 9.33 8.58 21.32
C THR A 107 8.52 8.33 22.57
N SER A 108 9.20 7.97 23.66
CA SER A 108 8.53 7.71 24.91
C SER A 108 8.06 9.01 25.54
N THR A 109 6.76 9.10 25.76
CA THR A 109 6.12 10.28 26.39
C THR A 109 6.26 10.27 27.90
N TRP A 110 6.56 9.11 28.47
CA TRP A 110 6.87 8.96 29.89
C TRP A 110 8.22 8.26 30.04
N PRO A 111 9.28 8.96 30.50
CA PRO A 111 10.57 8.33 30.76
C PRO A 111 10.39 7.12 31.70
N ALA A 112 11.17 6.07 31.45
CA ALA A 112 11.14 4.78 32.15
C ALA A 112 10.95 4.92 33.70
N PRO A 113 10.47 3.90 34.44
CA PRO A 113 9.78 3.99 35.75
C PRO A 113 10.52 4.63 36.95
N SER A 114 11.65 5.30 36.72
CA SER A 114 12.40 6.10 37.68
C SER A 114 12.02 7.59 37.76
N VAL A 115 11.12 8.10 36.91
CA VAL A 115 10.68 9.50 37.05
C VAL A 115 9.61 9.58 38.13
N ASP A 116 10.08 9.95 39.31
CA ASP A 116 9.26 10.38 40.41
C ASP A 116 8.54 11.66 39.97
N ILE A 117 7.21 11.72 40.12
CA ILE A 117 6.40 12.92 39.82
C ILE A 117 6.93 14.11 40.65
N SER A 118 7.62 13.80 41.76
CA SER A 118 8.36 14.74 42.59
C SER A 118 9.49 15.51 41.91
N GLY A 119 10.07 14.96 40.85
CA GLY A 119 11.16 15.59 40.12
C GLY A 119 10.70 16.71 39.17
N LEU A 120 9.39 16.92 39.00
CA LEU A 120 8.86 17.95 38.11
C LEU A 120 8.91 19.33 38.78
N ASP A 121 9.50 20.30 38.09
CA ASP A 121 9.52 21.70 38.53
C ASP A 121 8.17 22.37 38.22
N TRP A 122 7.16 22.06 39.04
CA TRP A 122 5.80 22.61 38.90
C TRP A 122 5.75 24.14 38.73
N PRO A 123 6.58 24.94 39.44
CA PRO A 123 6.69 26.38 39.16
C PRO A 123 7.03 26.74 37.71
N SER A 124 7.86 25.96 37.03
CA SER A 124 8.23 26.19 35.62
C SER A 124 7.16 25.68 34.64
N ILE A 125 6.33 24.71 35.04
CA ILE A 125 5.23 24.16 34.23
C ILE A 125 3.94 24.96 34.41
N THR A 126 3.72 25.58 35.58
CA THR A 126 2.50 26.35 35.91
C THR A 126 2.16 27.45 34.89
N PRO A 127 3.13 28.19 34.30
CA PRO A 127 2.86 29.15 33.23
C PRO A 127 2.23 28.54 31.95
N LEU A 128 2.24 27.21 31.80
CA LEU A 128 1.62 26.49 30.69
C LEU A 128 0.19 26.05 31.00
N ALA A 129 -0.28 26.20 32.24
CA ALA A 129 -1.66 25.91 32.62
C ALA A 129 -2.73 26.59 31.74
N PRO A 130 -2.54 27.82 31.20
CA PRO A 130 -3.47 28.40 30.24
C PRO A 130 -3.69 27.57 28.97
N MET A 131 -2.75 26.68 28.61
CA MET A 131 -2.87 25.80 27.43
C MET A 131 -3.71 24.55 27.68
N LEU A 132 -3.92 24.12 28.94
CA LEU A 132 -4.65 22.90 29.27
C LEU A 132 -6.04 22.82 28.60
N PRO A 133 -6.86 23.88 28.61
CA PRO A 133 -8.18 23.83 27.97
C PRO A 133 -8.12 23.61 26.45
N THR A 134 -6.99 23.90 25.80
CA THR A 134 -6.78 23.76 24.35
C THR A 134 -6.22 22.39 23.95
N LEU A 135 -5.66 21.63 24.91
CA LEU A 135 -5.08 20.31 24.64
C LEU A 135 -6.11 19.31 24.09
N SER A 136 -7.38 19.43 24.49
CA SER A 136 -8.47 18.61 23.96
C SER A 136 -8.73 18.81 22.45
N GLY A 137 -8.37 19.97 21.89
CA GLY A 137 -8.46 20.29 20.47
C GLY A 137 -7.16 20.10 19.69
N LEU A 138 -6.02 20.06 20.39
CA LEU A 138 -4.74 19.70 19.82
C LEU A 138 -4.70 18.19 19.57
N SER A 139 -4.13 17.78 18.44
CA SER A 139 -3.73 16.39 18.21
C SER A 139 -2.60 16.04 19.17
N ALA A 140 -2.93 15.82 20.45
CA ALA A 140 -2.00 15.45 21.51
C ALA A 140 -1.58 13.99 21.34
N ASN A 141 -0.85 13.72 20.25
CA ASN A 141 -0.26 12.41 20.02
C ASN A 141 0.52 12.02 21.28
N GLY A 142 0.25 10.82 21.79
CA GLY A 142 0.86 10.33 23.02
C GLY A 142 0.11 10.72 24.31
N LEU A 143 -1.09 11.28 24.22
CA LEU A 143 -1.99 11.52 25.34
C LEU A 143 -3.44 11.09 24.99
N THR A 144 -4.08 10.34 25.87
CA THR A 144 -5.52 10.06 25.77
C THR A 144 -6.10 9.97 27.19
N ASN A 145 -7.01 10.88 27.52
CA ASN A 145 -7.57 11.02 28.87
C ASN A 145 -6.45 11.16 29.93
N SER A 146 -6.37 10.24 30.89
CA SER A 146 -5.32 10.22 31.91
C SER A 146 -4.13 9.30 31.57
N THR A 147 -4.02 8.84 30.32
CA THR A 147 -2.96 7.93 29.86
C THR A 147 -2.01 8.63 28.89
N LEU A 148 -0.72 8.66 29.23
CA LEU A 148 0.38 9.00 28.32
C LEU A 148 0.83 7.74 27.60
N TYR A 149 1.06 7.78 26.30
CA TYR A 149 1.55 6.62 25.55
C TYR A 149 2.69 6.96 24.63
N ASP A 150 3.59 6.00 24.40
CA ASP A 150 4.73 6.18 23.50
C ASP A 150 4.24 6.47 22.07
N ILE A 151 4.84 7.47 21.41
CA ILE A 151 4.45 7.88 20.05
C ILE A 151 5.33 7.12 19.06
N PRO A 152 4.78 6.20 18.25
CA PRO A 152 5.59 5.48 17.28
C PRO A 152 6.07 6.39 16.14
N SER A 153 7.36 6.29 15.80
CA SER A 153 7.95 6.91 14.62
C SER A 153 7.58 6.06 13.40
N VAL A 154 6.37 6.26 12.91
CA VAL A 154 5.78 5.40 11.88
C VAL A 154 6.25 5.85 10.49
N LYS A 155 7.36 5.28 10.01
CA LYS A 155 7.82 5.50 8.62
C LYS A 155 7.04 4.67 7.58
N TYR A 156 6.21 3.73 8.02
CA TYR A 156 5.51 2.76 7.15
C TYR A 156 4.08 2.53 7.64
N PRO A 157 3.09 2.24 6.76
CA PRO A 157 1.73 1.94 7.17
C PRO A 157 1.67 0.61 7.94
N PHE A 158 1.74 0.71 9.27
CA PHE A 158 1.36 -0.38 10.17
C PHE A 158 -0.15 -0.34 10.38
N THR A 159 -0.75 -1.47 10.73
CA THR A 159 -2.18 -1.55 11.09
C THR A 159 -2.39 -1.55 12.59
N GLU A 160 -1.41 -2.04 13.35
CA GLU A 160 -1.48 -2.13 14.81
C GLU A 160 -0.06 -2.06 15.38
N VAL A 161 0.14 -1.16 16.34
CA VAL A 161 1.42 -0.98 17.06
C VAL A 161 1.16 -1.19 18.55
N VAL A 162 1.99 -1.97 19.22
CA VAL A 162 1.92 -2.09 20.69
C VAL A 162 2.81 -1.03 21.30
N VAL A 163 2.21 -0.06 21.99
CA VAL A 163 2.90 1.06 22.66
C VAL A 163 2.79 0.92 24.17
N ASN A 164 3.76 1.40 24.95
CA ASN A 164 3.58 1.48 26.39
C ASN A 164 2.76 2.71 26.72
N GLY A 165 1.76 2.55 27.59
CA GLY A 165 0.94 3.64 28.11
C GLY A 165 1.03 3.72 29.64
N THR A 166 1.45 4.87 30.17
CA THR A 166 1.44 5.21 31.58
C THR A 166 0.16 5.94 31.93
N THR A 167 -0.71 5.30 32.71
CA THR A 167 -1.95 5.90 33.21
C THR A 167 -1.72 6.47 34.60
N VAL A 168 -1.97 7.77 34.75
CA VAL A 168 -1.99 8.43 36.05
C VAL A 168 -3.38 8.26 36.63
N SER A 169 -3.45 7.85 37.90
CA SER A 169 -4.67 7.78 38.68
C SER A 169 -4.50 8.56 39.98
N ALA A 170 -5.39 9.51 40.23
CA ALA A 170 -5.52 10.19 41.50
C ALA A 170 -6.41 9.36 42.43
N GLU A 171 -5.99 9.21 43.68
CA GLU A 171 -6.82 8.67 44.76
C GLU A 171 -7.07 9.77 45.77
N CYS A 172 -8.33 10.20 45.87
CA CYS A 172 -8.72 11.37 46.66
C CYS A 172 -9.49 10.99 47.91
N GLY A 173 -9.32 11.78 48.96
CA GLY A 173 -10.16 11.71 50.15
C GLY A 173 -10.25 13.04 50.87
N LEU A 174 -11.21 13.13 51.79
CA LEU A 174 -11.42 14.31 52.62
C LEU A 174 -10.44 14.31 53.79
N LEU A 175 -9.85 15.46 54.09
CA LEU A 175 -8.95 15.59 55.24
C LEU A 175 -9.69 15.29 56.55
N SER A 176 -9.13 14.36 57.33
CA SER A 176 -9.68 13.97 58.64
C SER A 176 -9.60 15.12 59.65
N ASN A 177 -10.68 15.36 60.39
CA ASN A 177 -10.69 16.39 61.42
C ASN A 177 -10.52 15.79 62.81
N THR A 178 -9.69 16.43 63.63
CA THR A 178 -9.66 16.21 65.08
C THR A 178 -10.02 17.47 65.86
N SER A 179 -9.78 18.67 65.31
CA SER A 179 -10.35 19.97 65.73
C SER A 179 -9.97 21.07 64.73
N ALA A 180 -10.89 21.97 64.37
CA ALA A 180 -10.60 23.17 63.57
C ALA A 180 -10.99 24.43 64.37
N VAL A 181 -10.08 25.39 64.46
CA VAL A 181 -10.29 26.67 65.16
C VAL A 181 -9.96 27.80 64.18
N THR A 182 -10.91 28.70 63.95
CA THR A 182 -10.69 29.92 63.15
C THR A 182 -9.76 30.87 63.90
N LEU A 183 -8.67 31.30 63.24
CA LEU A 183 -7.64 32.15 63.84
C LEU A 183 -7.78 33.60 63.34
N ASP A 184 -8.52 34.43 64.08
CA ASP A 184 -8.62 35.89 63.94
C ASP A 184 -8.97 36.46 62.53
N ASN A 185 -9.07 37.80 62.44
CA ASN A 185 -9.58 38.59 61.30
C ASN A 185 -8.83 38.44 59.95
N LEU A 186 -7.86 37.53 59.84
CA LEU A 186 -7.02 37.34 58.65
C LEU A 186 -7.52 36.20 57.73
N GLY A 187 -8.58 35.48 58.10
CA GLY A 187 -9.12 34.42 57.26
C GLY A 187 -8.23 33.19 57.18
N GLU A 188 -7.59 32.81 58.29
CA GLU A 188 -6.79 31.58 58.38
C GLU A 188 -7.52 30.54 59.25
N LEU A 189 -7.52 29.27 58.81
CA LEU A 189 -8.11 28.15 59.52
C LEU A 189 -7.00 27.29 60.14
N ASN A 190 -6.91 27.25 61.47
CA ASN A 190 -6.00 26.34 62.14
C ASN A 190 -6.70 24.99 62.35
N ALA A 191 -6.33 23.98 61.56
CA ALA A 191 -6.92 22.65 61.59
C ALA A 191 -5.93 21.62 62.12
N THR A 192 -6.38 20.76 63.04
CA THR A 192 -5.60 19.60 63.48
C THR A 192 -6.08 18.36 62.72
N ILE A 193 -5.23 17.84 61.84
CA ILE A 193 -5.53 16.68 61.00
C ILE A 193 -4.94 15.42 61.59
N SER A 194 -5.69 14.32 61.58
CA SER A 194 -5.18 13.03 62.07
C SER A 194 -3.98 12.59 61.25
N GLY A 195 -2.84 12.37 61.92
CA GLY A 195 -1.56 12.03 61.28
C GLY A 195 -0.69 13.23 60.88
N LEU A 196 -1.25 14.43 60.62
CA LEU A 196 -0.49 15.63 60.24
C LEU A 196 -0.31 16.67 61.37
N GLY A 197 -1.07 16.56 62.46
CA GLY A 197 -1.02 17.57 63.52
C GLY A 197 -1.66 18.89 63.08
N GLN A 198 -1.22 20.01 63.66
CA GLN A 198 -1.78 21.34 63.37
C GLN A 198 -1.22 21.92 62.07
N ILE A 199 -2.12 22.26 61.14
CA ILE A 199 -1.84 22.99 59.91
C ILE A 199 -2.66 24.27 59.82
N ILE A 200 -2.10 25.29 59.18
CA ILE A 200 -2.81 26.52 58.83
C ILE A 200 -3.27 26.41 57.38
N LEU A 201 -4.57 26.45 57.16
CA LEU A 201 -5.20 26.41 55.84
C LEU A 201 -5.74 27.81 55.49
N PRO A 202 -5.62 28.25 54.23
CA PRO A 202 -6.28 29.48 53.79
C PRO A 202 -7.80 29.30 53.89
N GLN A 203 -8.53 30.38 54.21
CA GLN A 203 -9.98 30.39 54.11
C GLN A 203 -10.36 30.10 52.65
N GLY A 204 -11.22 29.08 52.46
CA GLY A 204 -11.60 28.63 51.13
C GLY A 204 -12.31 29.73 50.32
N GLY A 205 -12.21 29.63 49.00
CA GLY A 205 -12.75 30.62 48.07
C GLY A 205 -14.28 30.71 48.03
N THR A 206 -14.79 31.56 47.14
CA THR A 206 -16.23 31.82 46.92
C THR A 206 -17.07 30.57 46.60
N TYR A 207 -18.40 30.72 46.60
CA TYR A 207 -19.38 29.64 46.37
C TYR A 207 -19.13 28.88 45.05
N ASN A 208 -19.16 27.53 45.10
CA ASN A 208 -18.92 26.62 43.96
C ASN A 208 -17.53 26.72 43.31
N THR A 209 -16.46 26.86 44.11
CA THR A 209 -15.08 26.90 43.61
C THR A 209 -14.26 25.70 44.06
N ILE A 210 -13.26 25.34 43.25
CA ILE A 210 -12.24 24.34 43.56
C ILE A 210 -10.87 25.01 43.42
N LEU A 211 -10.22 25.29 44.54
CA LEU A 211 -8.94 25.98 44.57
C LEU A 211 -7.81 24.99 44.82
N PHE A 212 -6.90 24.85 43.87
CA PHE A 212 -5.63 24.16 44.01
C PHE A 212 -4.73 24.93 44.99
N LEU A 213 -4.16 24.20 45.95
CA LEU A 213 -3.29 24.75 46.98
C LEU A 213 -1.84 24.33 46.67
N PRO A 214 -1.08 25.13 45.89
CA PRO A 214 0.31 24.79 45.57
C PRO A 214 1.17 24.80 46.83
N LEU A 215 1.96 23.75 47.03
CA LEU A 215 2.80 23.56 48.22
C LEU A 215 4.22 24.16 48.13
N GLY A 216 4.49 25.00 47.13
CA GLY A 216 5.80 25.62 46.93
C GLY A 216 5.71 27.04 46.38
N SER A 217 6.54 27.95 46.91
CA SER A 217 6.80 29.27 46.34
C SER A 217 8.00 29.19 45.39
N PRO A 218 7.94 29.75 44.17
CA PRO A 218 9.15 29.97 43.38
C PRO A 218 10.10 30.88 44.19
N GLY A 219 11.28 30.36 44.56
CA GLY A 219 12.35 31.12 45.22
C GLY A 219 12.58 30.85 46.72
N ALA A 220 11.77 30.01 47.39
CA ALA A 220 12.07 29.58 48.76
C ALA A 220 12.83 28.24 48.74
N GLU A 221 14.04 28.16 49.33
CA GLU A 221 14.89 26.95 49.42
C GLU A 221 14.26 25.77 50.19
N LEU A 222 12.98 25.84 50.57
CA LEU A 222 12.24 24.75 51.20
C LEU A 222 11.36 24.01 50.19
N SER A 223 11.99 23.33 49.23
CA SER A 223 11.32 22.26 48.48
C SER A 223 10.95 21.14 49.47
N CYS A 224 9.69 20.74 49.55
CA CYS A 224 9.28 19.56 50.31
C CYS A 224 9.34 18.33 49.39
N PRO A 225 10.45 17.56 49.34
CA PRO A 225 10.63 16.50 48.35
C PRO A 225 9.71 15.30 48.62
N LEU A 226 9.08 15.27 49.80
CA LEU A 226 8.12 14.25 50.23
C LEU A 226 6.67 14.63 49.89
N CYS A 227 6.42 15.90 49.56
CA CYS A 227 5.07 16.43 49.34
C CYS A 227 4.60 16.28 47.89
N ASP A 228 5.52 16.05 46.96
CA ASP A 228 5.23 16.26 45.54
C ASP A 228 4.30 15.21 44.91
N ASN A 229 4.04 14.10 45.62
CA ASN A 229 3.06 13.09 45.25
C ASN A 229 1.63 13.40 45.76
N TYR A 230 1.45 14.53 46.45
CA TYR A 230 0.18 14.92 47.06
C TYR A 230 -0.31 16.27 46.53
N LEU A 231 -1.56 16.29 46.08
CA LEU A 231 -2.25 17.50 45.65
C LEU A 231 -3.32 17.85 46.66
N PHE A 232 -3.42 19.13 47.02
CA PHE A 232 -4.39 19.64 47.98
C PHE A 232 -5.34 20.62 47.29
N TYR A 233 -6.62 20.47 47.57
CA TYR A 233 -7.68 21.30 47.02
C TYR A 233 -8.60 21.81 48.13
N SER A 234 -9.04 23.05 48.02
CA SER A 234 -10.17 23.59 48.76
C SER A 234 -11.41 23.55 47.86
N VAL A 235 -12.48 22.88 48.30
CA VAL A 235 -13.71 22.66 47.54
C VAL A 235 -14.87 23.31 48.28
N SER A 236 -15.55 24.28 47.68
CA SER A 236 -16.71 24.98 48.30
C SER A 236 -18.07 24.64 47.66
N THR A 237 -18.12 23.55 46.88
CA THR A 237 -19.37 23.00 46.30
C THR A 237 -20.06 22.05 47.29
N ALA A 238 -21.30 21.64 47.01
CA ALA A 238 -21.93 20.57 47.79
C ALA A 238 -21.25 19.22 47.53
N ILE A 239 -21.02 18.47 48.60
CA ILE A 239 -20.45 17.12 48.55
C ILE A 239 -21.45 16.17 49.19
N GLU A 240 -21.72 15.02 48.57
CA GLU A 240 -22.53 13.96 49.16
C GLU A 240 -21.63 13.01 49.97
N PHE A 241 -21.77 13.05 51.30
CA PHE A 241 -20.86 12.36 52.23
C PHE A 241 -21.05 10.84 52.32
N GLY A 242 -22.09 10.28 51.70
CA GLY A 242 -22.47 8.88 51.91
C GLY A 242 -22.66 8.59 53.41
N ASP A 243 -21.89 7.63 53.94
CA ASP A 243 -21.91 7.23 55.37
C ASP A 243 -20.98 8.07 56.29
N LEU A 244 -20.23 9.04 55.76
CA LEU A 244 -19.32 9.86 56.57
C LEU A 244 -20.09 10.86 57.44
N THR A 245 -19.70 11.00 58.70
CA THR A 245 -20.29 12.03 59.58
C THR A 245 -19.52 13.34 59.44
N SER A 246 -20.22 14.48 59.53
CA SER A 246 -19.60 15.81 59.41
C SER A 246 -18.54 16.11 60.49
N SER A 247 -18.49 15.31 61.57
CA SER A 247 -17.45 15.41 62.61
C SER A 247 -16.12 14.80 62.20
N ASP A 248 -16.10 13.93 61.19
CA ASP A 248 -14.89 13.20 60.79
C ASP A 248 -14.04 13.99 59.79
N ILE A 249 -14.55 15.13 59.28
CA ILE A 249 -13.97 15.88 58.16
C ILE A 249 -13.71 17.35 58.49
N VAL A 250 -12.67 17.92 57.87
CA VAL A 250 -12.34 19.35 58.04
C VAL A 250 -13.30 20.15 57.18
N GLN A 251 -14.19 20.91 57.84
CA GLN A 251 -15.13 21.80 57.19
C GLN A 251 -14.99 23.22 57.75
N SER A 252 -14.96 24.20 56.86
CA SER A 252 -14.92 25.62 57.22
C SER A 252 -16.24 26.28 56.79
N PRO A 253 -17.17 26.56 57.72
CA PRO A 253 -18.37 27.33 57.40
C PRO A 253 -18.00 28.81 57.23
N VAL A 254 -18.16 29.32 56.01
CA VAL A 254 -17.92 30.72 55.65
C VAL A 254 -19.24 31.35 55.20
N ASN A 255 -19.55 32.52 55.74
CA ASN A 255 -20.68 33.33 55.32
C ASN A 255 -20.22 34.28 54.22
N VAL A 256 -20.44 33.92 52.95
CA VAL A 256 -20.01 34.72 51.80
C VAL A 256 -21.07 35.79 51.50
N PRO A 257 -20.75 37.09 51.54
CA PRO A 257 -21.69 38.15 51.17
C PRO A 257 -21.86 38.21 49.65
N LEU A 258 -22.99 37.72 49.13
CA LEU A 258 -23.36 37.89 47.73
C LEU A 258 -24.13 39.19 47.55
N THR A 259 -23.74 40.02 46.58
CA THR A 259 -24.55 41.19 46.21
C THR A 259 -25.56 40.75 45.16
N THR A 260 -26.85 40.72 45.51
CA THR A 260 -27.92 40.39 44.55
C THR A 260 -28.08 41.51 43.51
N GLY A 261 -28.70 41.21 42.37
CA GLY A 261 -28.88 42.18 41.26
C GLY A 261 -29.66 43.46 41.62
N ASP A 262 -30.25 43.54 42.81
CA ASP A 262 -30.87 44.74 43.40
C ASP A 262 -29.90 45.56 44.29
N GLY A 263 -28.62 45.18 44.37
CA GLY A 263 -27.59 45.83 45.18
C GLY A 263 -27.60 45.44 46.67
N LYS A 264 -28.42 44.47 47.09
CA LYS A 264 -28.50 44.04 48.49
C LYS A 264 -27.48 42.92 48.77
N GLN A 265 -26.73 43.03 49.87
CA GLN A 265 -25.85 41.93 50.31
C GLN A 265 -26.67 40.86 51.06
N VAL A 266 -26.61 39.63 50.57
CA VAL A 266 -27.17 38.43 51.18
C VAL A 266 -26.00 37.52 51.56
N SER A 267 -25.87 37.21 52.85
CA SER A 267 -24.87 36.26 53.35
C SER A 267 -25.33 34.83 53.06
N ILE A 268 -24.64 34.13 52.17
CA ILE A 268 -24.91 32.72 51.86
C ILE A 268 -23.94 31.85 52.68
N PRO A 269 -24.44 30.97 53.56
CA PRO A 269 -23.58 30.02 54.26
C PRO A 269 -23.01 29.03 53.24
N THR A 270 -21.69 29.04 53.09
CA THR A 270 -20.92 28.15 52.22
C THR A 270 -20.01 27.32 53.09
N THR A 271 -19.86 26.02 52.80
CA THR A 271 -18.93 25.15 53.53
C THR A 271 -17.80 24.78 52.60
N SER A 272 -16.58 25.12 52.97
CA SER A 272 -15.38 24.67 52.26
C SER A 272 -14.86 23.37 52.88
N TYR A 273 -14.61 22.39 52.04
CA TYR A 273 -14.00 21.10 52.34
C TYR A 273 -12.56 21.08 51.83
N PHE A 274 -11.69 20.32 52.48
CA PHE A 274 -10.32 20.15 52.02
C PHE A 274 -10.11 18.72 51.54
N VAL A 275 -9.73 18.59 50.28
CA VAL A 275 -9.49 17.31 49.61
C VAL A 275 -7.98 17.15 49.42
N ALA A 276 -7.47 15.98 49.76
CA ALA A 276 -6.11 15.58 49.43
C ALA A 276 -6.17 14.38 48.49
N CYS A 277 -5.33 14.42 47.46
CA CYS A 277 -5.24 13.37 46.46
C CYS A 277 -3.79 12.89 46.34
N SER A 278 -3.60 11.57 46.38
CA SER A 278 -2.32 10.94 46.03
C SER A 278 -2.32 10.53 44.58
N LEU A 279 -1.21 10.77 43.88
CA LEU A 279 -1.04 10.35 42.50
C LEU A 279 -0.33 9.00 42.41
N ASN A 280 -0.81 8.13 41.53
CA ASN A 280 -0.16 6.87 41.19
C ASN A 280 -0.05 6.75 39.67
N ALA A 281 1.05 6.20 39.17
CA ALA A 281 1.28 6.02 37.73
C ALA A 281 1.50 4.54 37.43
N THR A 282 0.75 4.00 36.46
CA THR A 282 0.82 2.59 36.08
C THR A 282 1.10 2.45 34.59
N THR A 283 2.21 1.81 34.23
CA THR A 283 2.59 1.55 32.83
C THR A 283 2.06 0.19 32.38
N THR A 284 1.29 0.16 31.30
CA THR A 284 0.72 -1.04 30.69
C THR A 284 0.85 -0.98 29.17
N PRO A 285 1.03 -2.11 28.45
CA PRO A 285 1.06 -2.10 26.99
C PRO A 285 -0.36 -1.92 26.43
N TYR A 286 -0.50 -1.03 25.44
CA TYR A 286 -1.74 -0.76 24.71
C TYR A 286 -1.58 -1.07 23.23
N ASN A 287 -2.66 -1.53 22.59
CA ASN A 287 -2.73 -1.60 21.14
C ASN A 287 -3.13 -0.23 20.61
N PHE A 288 -2.25 0.37 19.81
CA PHE A 288 -2.46 1.62 19.12
C PHE A 288 -2.88 1.33 17.68
N ASP A 289 -4.08 1.78 17.32
CA ASP A 289 -4.56 1.72 15.94
C ASP A 289 -4.03 2.95 15.20
N THR A 290 -3.01 2.72 14.39
CA THR A 290 -2.35 3.74 13.57
C THR A 290 -3.27 4.38 12.53
N ALA A 291 -4.38 3.73 12.14
CA ALA A 291 -5.32 4.29 11.18
C ALA A 291 -6.27 5.32 11.83
N SER A 292 -6.70 5.08 13.07
CA SER A 292 -7.54 6.01 13.83
C SER A 292 -6.75 7.01 14.68
N GLY A 293 -5.48 6.72 14.96
CA GLY A 293 -4.66 7.50 15.88
C GLY A 293 -5.10 7.36 17.34
N GLN A 294 -5.91 6.35 17.67
CA GLN A 294 -6.45 6.13 19.00
C GLN A 294 -5.89 4.86 19.64
N LEU A 295 -5.65 4.92 20.96
CA LEU A 295 -5.46 3.71 21.76
C LEU A 295 -6.76 2.92 21.76
N VAL A 296 -6.70 1.60 21.52
CA VAL A 296 -7.83 0.71 21.77
C VAL A 296 -7.86 0.45 23.28
N PRO A 297 -8.79 1.06 24.04
CA PRO A 297 -8.77 0.95 25.48
C PRO A 297 -9.05 -0.50 25.90
N PRO A 298 -8.32 -1.06 26.87
CA PRO A 298 -8.75 -2.26 27.56
C PRO A 298 -10.04 -1.93 28.32
N VAL A 299 -11.17 -2.47 27.86
CA VAL A 299 -12.49 -2.38 28.53
C VAL A 299 -12.43 -3.16 29.86
N PRO A 300 -13.04 -2.72 31.00
CA PRO A 300 -13.79 -1.48 31.29
C PRO A 300 -13.32 -0.69 32.54
N SER A 301 -13.61 0.61 32.55
CA SER A 301 -13.75 1.42 33.77
C SER A 301 -15.03 1.00 34.52
N SER A 302 -14.92 0.57 35.78
CA SER A 302 -16.08 0.42 36.64
C SER A 302 -16.67 1.81 36.91
N ASN A 303 -17.84 2.11 36.36
CA ASN A 303 -18.61 3.32 36.67
C ASN A 303 -19.29 3.25 38.05
N ASP A 304 -18.71 2.50 38.98
CA ASP A 304 -19.27 2.39 40.32
C ASP A 304 -18.99 3.71 41.05
N SER A 305 -20.05 4.39 41.47
CA SER A 305 -19.97 5.59 42.31
C SER A 305 -19.21 5.24 43.60
N LEU A 306 -17.96 5.68 43.70
CA LEU A 306 -17.15 5.48 44.90
C LEU A 306 -17.56 6.51 45.96
N PRO A 307 -17.97 6.09 47.18
CA PRO A 307 -18.21 7.03 48.25
C PRO A 307 -16.90 7.73 48.65
N TRP A 308 -17.02 8.97 49.14
CA TRP A 308 -15.89 9.70 49.72
C TRP A 308 -15.31 8.91 50.90
N THR A 309 -13.98 8.91 51.01
CA THR A 309 -13.27 8.34 52.17
C THR A 309 -12.44 9.40 52.85
N VAL A 310 -12.09 9.15 54.10
CA VAL A 310 -11.15 9.99 54.85
C VAL A 310 -9.73 9.73 54.33
N TRP A 311 -9.01 10.80 53.97
CA TRP A 311 -7.61 10.73 53.56
C TRP A 311 -6.69 10.77 54.79
N SER A 312 -5.68 9.91 54.80
CA SER A 312 -4.66 9.84 55.86
C SER A 312 -3.30 9.54 55.23
N PRO A 313 -2.26 10.36 55.46
CA PRO A 313 -0.94 10.24 54.81
C PRO A 313 -0.06 9.06 55.26
N GLY A 314 -0.63 8.06 55.95
CA GLY A 314 0.14 7.07 56.72
C GLY A 314 0.88 7.70 57.92
N GLN A 315 1.42 6.90 58.84
CA GLN A 315 2.07 7.39 60.08
C GLN A 315 3.50 7.95 59.87
N SER A 316 3.78 8.62 58.76
CA SER A 316 5.13 9.16 58.50
C SER A 316 5.33 10.53 59.16
N THR A 317 6.07 10.56 60.26
CA THR A 317 6.42 11.81 60.97
C THR A 317 7.24 12.79 60.13
N GLU A 318 7.98 12.29 59.12
CA GLU A 318 8.76 13.11 58.20
C GLU A 318 7.85 13.87 57.22
N LEU A 319 6.87 13.18 56.63
CA LEU A 319 5.87 13.79 55.74
C LEU A 319 5.05 14.85 56.48
N THR A 320 4.66 14.56 57.72
CA THR A 320 3.98 15.51 58.59
C THR A 320 4.78 16.79 58.81
N THR A 321 6.07 16.65 59.12
CA THR A 321 6.95 17.81 59.37
C THR A 321 7.14 18.63 58.09
N ALA A 322 7.27 17.96 56.95
CA ALA A 322 7.49 18.59 55.66
C ALA A 322 6.23 19.32 55.15
N LEU A 323 5.04 18.72 55.30
CA LEU A 323 3.76 19.37 55.00
C LEU A 323 3.49 20.56 55.90
N ASN A 324 3.76 20.47 57.21
CA ASN A 324 3.60 21.61 58.12
C ASN A 324 4.50 22.78 57.72
N SER A 325 5.74 22.49 57.30
CA SER A 325 6.64 23.51 56.76
C SER A 325 6.13 24.08 55.44
N ALA A 326 5.63 23.24 54.55
CA ALA A 326 5.08 23.66 53.26
C ALA A 326 3.85 24.54 53.43
N PHE A 327 2.87 24.18 54.27
CA PHE A 327 1.68 25.01 54.53
C PHE A 327 2.00 26.29 55.31
N ALA A 328 2.97 26.25 56.23
CA ALA A 328 3.38 27.45 56.98
C ALA A 328 4.14 28.47 56.10
N ASN A 329 4.80 27.99 55.05
CA ASN A 329 5.59 28.80 54.11
C ASN A 329 4.93 28.99 52.73
N ALA A 330 3.87 28.24 52.43
CA ALA A 330 3.02 28.43 51.26
C ALA A 330 2.62 29.90 51.30
N PRO A 331 3.07 30.68 50.31
CA PRO A 331 3.24 32.07 50.54
C PRO A 331 1.87 32.69 50.80
N LYS A 332 1.84 33.67 51.70
CA LYS A 332 0.78 34.69 51.79
C LYS A 332 0.57 35.46 50.46
N ALA A 333 1.21 35.03 49.36
CA ALA A 333 1.27 35.67 48.06
C ALA A 333 0.11 35.31 47.13
N THR A 334 -0.74 34.34 47.45
CA THR A 334 -2.07 34.27 46.81
C THR A 334 -3.02 35.37 47.30
N MET A 335 -2.66 36.08 48.38
CA MET A 335 -3.33 37.31 48.80
C MET A 335 -2.56 38.55 48.31
N CYS A 336 -2.95 39.03 47.13
CA CYS A 336 -2.95 40.43 46.69
C CYS A 336 -1.74 41.32 47.06
N GLN A 337 -0.86 41.58 46.09
CA GLN A 337 -0.21 42.91 46.01
C GLN A 337 -1.04 43.82 45.09
N SER A 338 -1.38 44.99 45.62
CA SER A 338 -2.46 45.87 45.16
C SER A 338 -2.23 46.53 43.79
N LEU A 339 -3.15 46.30 42.86
CA LEU A 339 -3.62 47.35 41.95
C LEU A 339 -4.78 48.05 42.67
N GLN A 340 -4.50 49.19 43.31
CA GLN A 340 -5.51 50.02 43.93
C GLN A 340 -6.01 51.03 42.88
N PRO A 341 -7.21 50.88 42.30
CA PRO A 341 -7.80 51.96 41.52
C PRO A 341 -8.12 53.06 42.52
N SER A 342 -7.61 54.27 42.27
CA SER A 342 -7.95 55.44 43.07
C SER A 342 -9.46 55.71 42.95
N GLY A 343 -10.28 55.18 43.87
CA GLY A 343 -11.67 55.62 44.03
C GLY A 343 -12.76 54.66 44.53
N SER A 344 -12.59 53.33 44.62
CA SER A 344 -13.70 52.44 45.07
C SER A 344 -13.32 51.45 46.16
N VAL A 345 -14.25 51.27 47.11
CA VAL A 345 -14.18 50.42 48.31
C VAL A 345 -13.78 48.98 47.97
N GLY A 346 -12.89 48.42 48.78
CA GLY A 346 -12.14 47.18 48.55
C GLY A 346 -12.96 45.99 48.09
N ARG A 347 -12.55 45.42 46.96
CA ARG A 347 -13.00 44.13 46.45
C ARG A 347 -11.82 43.18 46.62
N GLU A 348 -11.99 42.16 47.47
CA GLU A 348 -11.00 41.07 47.66
C GLU A 348 -10.79 40.35 46.33
N CYS A 349 -9.54 40.24 45.87
CA CYS A 349 -9.20 39.51 44.65
C CYS A 349 -8.91 38.05 44.99
N ASP A 350 -9.90 37.19 44.80
CA ASP A 350 -9.68 35.74 44.68
C ASP A 350 -9.19 35.46 43.26
N VAL A 351 -7.86 35.34 43.07
CA VAL A 351 -7.30 34.96 41.77
C VAL A 351 -7.37 33.44 41.64
N ILE A 352 -8.34 32.98 40.85
CA ILE A 352 -8.51 31.59 40.45
C ILE A 352 -7.41 31.25 39.43
N SER A 353 -6.62 30.20 39.66
CA SER A 353 -5.59 29.78 38.70
C SER A 353 -6.22 29.13 37.46
N MET A 354 -5.52 29.11 36.32
CA MET A 354 -6.02 28.41 35.13
C MET A 354 -6.19 26.90 35.35
N VAL A 355 -5.38 26.29 36.23
CA VAL A 355 -5.56 24.90 36.66
C VAL A 355 -6.90 24.71 37.36
N ASP A 356 -7.31 25.67 38.19
CA ASP A 356 -8.60 25.65 38.88
C ASP A 356 -9.76 25.78 37.91
N VAL A 357 -9.68 26.76 36.99
CA VAL A 357 -10.70 26.96 35.95
C VAL A 357 -10.86 25.70 35.10
N TYR A 358 -9.74 25.09 34.69
CA TYR A 358 -9.77 23.90 33.86
C TYR A 358 -10.30 22.68 34.62
N THR A 359 -9.87 22.46 35.86
CA THR A 359 -10.38 21.39 36.73
C THR A 359 -11.88 21.54 36.95
N MET A 360 -12.35 22.77 37.22
CA MET A 360 -13.77 23.08 37.34
C MET A 360 -14.53 22.78 36.04
N SER A 361 -13.96 23.10 34.87
CA SER A 361 -14.57 22.80 33.57
C SER A 361 -14.74 21.29 33.31
N LEU A 362 -13.75 20.46 33.68
CA LEU A 362 -13.83 19.00 33.58
C LEU A 362 -14.90 18.41 34.50
N LEU A 363 -15.20 19.10 35.60
CA LEU A 363 -16.26 18.75 36.55
C LEU A 363 -17.64 19.32 36.17
N GLY A 364 -17.73 20.03 35.04
CA GLY A 364 -18.98 20.65 34.57
C GLY A 364 -19.39 21.88 35.38
N ILE A 365 -18.47 22.52 36.10
CA ILE A 365 -18.69 23.78 36.82
C ILE A 365 -18.40 24.92 35.85
N ASP A 366 -19.45 25.53 35.31
CA ASP A 366 -19.35 26.64 34.36
C ASP A 366 -19.14 27.98 35.09
N MET A 367 -17.98 28.59 34.88
CA MET A 367 -17.60 29.89 35.47
C MET A 367 -18.00 31.08 34.59
N THR A 368 -18.50 30.84 33.37
CA THR A 368 -18.87 31.90 32.42
C THR A 368 -20.26 32.48 32.66
N SER A 369 -21.08 31.83 33.48
CA SER A 369 -22.39 32.32 33.91
C SER A 369 -22.22 33.57 34.79
N ASP A 370 -22.47 34.75 34.21
CA ASP A 370 -22.50 36.06 34.88
C ASP A 370 -22.86 35.96 36.38
N SER A 371 -21.84 36.17 37.22
CA SER A 371 -21.84 36.01 38.68
C SER A 371 -22.93 36.79 39.44
N ASN A 372 -23.75 37.58 38.74
CA ASN A 372 -24.71 38.51 39.31
C ASN A 372 -26.18 38.04 39.29
N THR A 373 -26.58 36.95 38.62
CA THR A 373 -28.04 36.75 38.35
C THR A 373 -28.69 35.43 38.75
N VAL A 374 -27.99 34.31 39.01
CA VAL A 374 -28.69 33.06 39.37
C VAL A 374 -27.91 32.24 40.40
N VAL A 375 -28.52 32.01 41.57
CA VAL A 375 -28.10 30.96 42.51
C VAL A 375 -28.41 29.62 41.84
N GLY A 376 -27.43 29.03 41.15
CA GLY A 376 -27.54 27.69 40.59
C GLY A 376 -27.74 26.64 41.70
N SER A 377 -28.42 25.53 41.40
CA SER A 377 -28.48 24.40 42.31
C SER A 377 -27.05 23.92 42.62
N PRO A 378 -26.75 23.59 43.89
CA PRO A 378 -25.42 23.11 44.26
C PRO A 378 -25.07 21.85 43.46
N ILE A 379 -23.90 21.86 42.82
CA ILE A 379 -23.37 20.72 42.06
C ILE A 379 -22.84 19.71 43.09
N THR A 380 -23.36 18.48 43.06
CA THR A 380 -22.87 17.39 43.91
C THR A 380 -21.57 16.83 43.33
N LEU A 381 -20.46 16.99 44.04
CA LEU A 381 -19.17 16.46 43.62
C LEU A 381 -18.98 15.01 44.07
N GLU A 382 -18.97 14.07 43.13
CA GLU A 382 -18.61 12.67 43.37
C GLU A 382 -17.09 12.47 43.40
N ARG A 383 -16.59 11.62 44.31
CA ARG A 383 -15.15 11.30 44.43
C ARG A 383 -14.56 10.85 43.10
N GLY A 384 -15.22 9.93 42.39
CA GLY A 384 -14.73 9.40 41.12
C GLY A 384 -14.62 10.45 40.01
N ASN A 385 -15.46 11.49 40.03
CA ASN A 385 -15.37 12.60 39.08
C ASN A 385 -14.18 13.51 39.40
N MET A 386 -13.93 13.79 40.69
CA MET A 386 -12.74 14.53 41.14
C MET A 386 -11.45 13.78 40.81
N GLU A 387 -11.38 12.48 41.11
CA GLU A 387 -10.22 11.63 40.79
C GLU A 387 -9.95 11.60 39.28
N ARG A 388 -10.99 11.45 38.45
CA ARG A 388 -10.85 11.47 36.98
C ARG A 388 -10.37 12.84 36.47
N ALA A 389 -10.96 13.93 36.96
CA ALA A 389 -10.57 15.28 36.56
C ALA A 389 -9.10 15.56 36.93
N ILE A 390 -8.70 15.29 38.17
CA ILE A 390 -7.30 15.48 38.62
C ILE A 390 -6.35 14.59 37.83
N SER A 391 -6.70 13.32 37.62
CA SER A 391 -5.86 12.41 36.83
C SER A 391 -5.62 12.98 35.44
N GLN A 392 -6.67 13.48 34.78
CA GLN A 392 -6.55 14.08 33.46
C GLN A 392 -5.70 15.37 33.47
N VAL A 393 -5.96 16.30 34.38
CA VAL A 393 -5.20 17.56 34.51
C VAL A 393 -3.72 17.29 34.73
N VAL A 394 -3.39 16.36 35.64
CA VAL A 394 -2.01 16.01 35.95
C VAL A 394 -1.33 15.33 34.76
N THR A 395 -2.00 14.39 34.10
CA THR A 395 -1.48 13.73 32.89
C THR A 395 -1.22 14.76 31.77
N GLU A 396 -2.11 15.71 31.58
CA GLU A 396 -1.98 16.80 30.60
C GLU A 396 -0.82 17.75 30.95
N LEU A 397 -0.67 18.13 32.22
CA LEU A 397 0.47 18.94 32.69
C LEU A 397 1.80 18.20 32.52
N ILE A 398 1.82 16.89 32.79
CA ILE A 398 2.99 16.04 32.55
C ILE A 398 3.30 15.96 31.05
N TRP A 399 2.28 15.80 30.20
CA TRP A 399 2.46 15.76 28.76
C TRP A 399 3.13 17.05 28.27
N LEU A 400 2.64 18.20 28.75
CA LEU A 400 3.23 19.52 28.51
C LEU A 400 4.67 19.61 29.03
N ALA A 401 4.95 19.11 30.24
CA ALA A 401 6.31 19.07 30.78
C ALA A 401 7.27 18.24 29.92
N GLY A 402 6.78 17.17 29.30
CA GLY A 402 7.57 16.37 28.35
C GLY A 402 7.83 17.08 27.02
N GLU A 403 6.97 18.01 26.62
CA GLU A 403 7.15 18.84 25.42
C GLU A 403 8.13 20.00 25.66
N VAL A 404 8.14 20.57 26.86
CA VAL A 404 9.05 21.66 27.26
C VAL A 404 10.51 21.23 27.31
N GLY A 405 10.75 19.93 27.53
CA GLY A 405 12.10 19.39 27.67
C GLY A 405 12.77 19.77 29.01
N ALA A 406 13.97 19.22 29.23
CA ALA A 406 14.69 19.41 30.50
C ALA A 406 15.21 20.85 30.70
N SER A 407 15.36 21.62 29.62
CA SER A 407 15.83 23.02 29.63
C SER A 407 14.82 23.99 30.26
N GLY A 408 13.52 23.70 30.11
CA GLY A 408 12.44 24.54 30.65
C GLY A 408 11.82 24.01 31.95
N GLY A 409 12.52 23.15 32.70
CA GLY A 409 12.01 22.55 33.95
C GLY A 409 11.13 21.31 33.75
N GLY A 410 10.95 20.86 32.51
CA GLY A 410 10.28 19.61 32.15
C GLY A 410 11.22 18.41 32.12
N PHE A 411 10.94 17.43 31.27
CA PHE A 411 11.80 16.25 31.09
C PHE A 411 12.04 15.94 29.61
N GLN A 412 13.19 15.36 29.30
CA GLN A 412 13.52 14.94 27.94
C GLN A 412 12.81 13.63 27.60
N ARG A 413 12.05 13.61 26.49
CA ARG A 413 11.52 12.37 25.91
C ARG A 413 12.65 11.51 25.35
N VAL A 414 12.58 10.20 25.60
CA VAL A 414 13.62 9.24 25.19
C VAL A 414 13.10 8.35 24.07
N GLU A 415 13.90 8.06 23.06
CA GLU A 415 13.55 7.08 22.03
C GLU A 415 13.60 5.64 22.61
N VAL A 416 12.51 4.91 22.49
CA VAL A 416 12.31 3.52 22.93
C VAL A 416 11.86 2.68 21.75
N GLU A 417 12.19 1.39 21.72
CA GLU A 417 11.71 0.47 20.67
C GLU A 417 10.30 -0.04 21.02
N SER A 418 9.36 0.09 20.08
CA SER A 418 8.03 -0.52 20.13
C SER A 418 7.89 -1.62 19.08
N PHE A 419 6.93 -2.52 19.29
CA PHE A 419 6.64 -3.60 18.35
C PHE A 419 5.47 -3.20 17.44
N ALA A 420 5.73 -3.09 16.15
CA ALA A 420 4.72 -2.85 15.13
C ALA A 420 4.45 -4.12 14.33
N THR A 421 3.18 -4.37 14.00
CA THR A 421 2.80 -5.40 13.05
C THR A 421 2.50 -4.79 11.70
N GLN A 422 3.21 -5.24 10.66
CA GLN A 422 2.99 -4.83 9.29
C GLN A 422 2.42 -5.98 8.48
N GLN A 423 1.40 -5.71 7.68
CA GLN A 423 1.03 -6.62 6.59
C GLN A 423 1.94 -6.33 5.40
N VAL A 424 2.92 -7.19 5.16
CA VAL A 424 3.79 -7.08 3.99
C VAL A 424 3.30 -8.04 2.93
N LEU A 425 3.00 -7.51 1.74
CA LEU A 425 2.65 -8.31 0.58
C LEU A 425 3.92 -8.91 -0.03
N GLU A 426 4.36 -10.05 0.49
CA GLU A 426 5.51 -10.77 -0.04
C GLU A 426 5.11 -11.69 -1.20
N LEU A 427 5.92 -11.75 -2.25
CA LEU A 427 5.77 -12.71 -3.33
C LEU A 427 6.41 -14.05 -2.91
N ARG A 428 5.62 -14.95 -2.33
CA ARG A 428 6.10 -16.31 -2.05
C ARG A 428 6.08 -17.16 -3.30
N LEU A 429 7.17 -17.90 -3.49
CA LEU A 429 7.27 -18.96 -4.49
C LEU A 429 6.38 -20.12 -4.05
N ASN A 430 5.14 -20.16 -4.51
CA ASN A 430 4.26 -21.29 -4.26
C ASN A 430 4.50 -22.35 -5.34
N VAL A 431 5.17 -23.43 -4.96
CA VAL A 431 5.26 -24.63 -5.79
C VAL A 431 3.93 -25.36 -5.66
N ASN A 432 3.06 -25.21 -6.65
CA ASN A 432 1.76 -25.86 -6.62
C ASN A 432 1.96 -27.38 -6.61
N THR A 433 1.58 -28.01 -5.50
CA THR A 433 1.73 -29.45 -5.27
C THR A 433 0.88 -30.26 -6.25
N THR A 434 -0.22 -29.70 -6.76
CA THR A 434 -1.12 -30.41 -7.69
C THR A 434 -0.43 -30.71 -9.02
N PRO A 435 0.17 -29.72 -9.74
CA PRO A 435 1.07 -29.96 -10.87
C PRO A 435 2.17 -30.99 -10.61
N VAL A 436 2.80 -30.93 -9.44
CA VAL A 436 3.90 -31.85 -9.10
C VAL A 436 3.39 -33.28 -8.93
N VAL A 437 2.28 -33.47 -8.22
CA VAL A 437 1.65 -34.79 -8.02
C VAL A 437 1.13 -35.34 -9.34
N VAL A 438 0.44 -34.53 -10.14
CA VAL A 438 -0.06 -34.97 -11.46
C VAL A 438 1.10 -35.28 -12.40
N GLY A 439 2.16 -34.46 -12.40
CA GLY A 439 3.38 -34.72 -13.15
C GLY A 439 4.09 -36.01 -12.71
N LEU A 440 4.14 -36.29 -11.41
CA LEU A 440 4.68 -37.53 -10.85
C LEU A 440 3.83 -38.74 -11.26
N CYS A 441 2.50 -38.67 -11.10
CA CYS A 441 1.57 -39.71 -11.50
C CYS A 441 1.68 -39.99 -13.01
N ALA A 442 1.69 -38.94 -13.85
CA ALA A 442 1.90 -39.07 -15.29
C ALA A 442 3.25 -39.75 -15.59
N SER A 443 4.32 -39.38 -14.90
CA SER A 443 5.65 -39.98 -15.09
C SER A 443 5.69 -41.47 -14.69
N VAL A 444 5.02 -41.85 -13.59
CA VAL A 444 4.90 -43.25 -13.16
C VAL A 444 4.08 -44.05 -14.15
N ILE A 445 2.97 -43.50 -14.65
CA ILE A 445 2.16 -44.11 -15.70
C ILE A 445 3.01 -44.28 -16.97
N LEU A 446 3.74 -43.25 -17.40
CA LEU A 446 4.63 -43.33 -18.57
C LEU A 446 5.70 -44.41 -18.40
N LEU A 447 6.30 -44.53 -17.22
CA LEU A 447 7.28 -45.57 -16.92
C LEU A 447 6.65 -46.96 -16.96
N ALA A 448 5.47 -47.15 -16.36
CA ALA A 448 4.76 -48.42 -16.36
C ALA A 448 4.33 -48.83 -17.79
N LEU A 449 3.82 -47.89 -18.58
CA LEU A 449 3.46 -48.11 -19.98
C LEU A 449 4.70 -48.43 -20.83
N ALA A 450 5.80 -47.70 -20.64
CA ALA A 450 7.07 -47.96 -21.34
C ALA A 450 7.61 -49.37 -21.01
N ILE A 451 7.65 -49.75 -19.73
CA ILE A 451 8.05 -51.10 -19.31
C ILE A 451 7.10 -52.15 -19.90
N GLY A 452 5.79 -51.91 -19.88
CA GLY A 452 4.80 -52.82 -20.45
C GLY A 452 4.99 -53.05 -21.95
N MET A 453 5.30 -51.99 -22.71
CA MET A 453 5.61 -52.08 -24.14
C MET A 453 6.94 -52.79 -24.40
N LEU A 454 7.94 -52.61 -23.52
CA LEU A 454 9.28 -53.20 -23.65
C LEU A 454 9.40 -54.66 -23.19
N ARG A 455 8.48 -55.16 -22.35
CA ARG A 455 8.56 -56.49 -21.74
C ARG A 455 8.17 -57.62 -22.71
N SER A 456 8.76 -57.67 -23.91
CA SER A 456 8.71 -58.85 -24.77
C SER A 456 9.82 -59.84 -24.37
N ARG A 457 9.45 -61.07 -24.05
CA ARG A 457 10.37 -62.17 -23.73
C ARG A 457 11.20 -62.52 -24.98
N SER A 458 12.43 -62.02 -25.01
CA SER A 458 13.41 -62.27 -26.07
C SER A 458 14.08 -63.63 -25.82
N GLU A 459 13.73 -64.65 -26.58
CA GLU A 459 14.49 -65.92 -26.59
C GLU A 459 15.21 -66.20 -27.92
N THR A 460 15.10 -65.31 -28.92
CA THR A 460 15.80 -65.48 -30.20
C THR A 460 16.45 -64.19 -30.66
N ARG A 461 17.79 -64.17 -30.70
CA ARG A 461 18.59 -63.17 -31.42
C ARG A 461 18.37 -63.37 -32.92
N SER A 462 17.54 -62.53 -33.55
CA SER A 462 17.50 -62.39 -35.02
C SER A 462 17.90 -60.97 -35.43
N SER A 463 18.33 -60.82 -36.68
CA SER A 463 18.94 -59.62 -37.25
C SER A 463 17.99 -58.42 -37.31
N THR A 464 18.61 -57.26 -37.14
CA THR A 464 18.02 -56.02 -36.65
C THR A 464 17.34 -55.18 -37.75
N ALA A 465 16.07 -55.47 -38.09
CA ALA A 465 15.23 -54.51 -38.79
C ALA A 465 14.73 -53.44 -37.80
N THR A 466 15.35 -52.26 -37.79
CA THR A 466 15.13 -51.21 -36.76
C THR A 466 13.99 -50.24 -37.04
N SER A 467 13.31 -50.32 -38.20
CA SER A 467 12.11 -49.52 -38.50
C SER A 467 11.33 -50.01 -39.73
N LEU A 468 10.21 -50.72 -39.56
CA LEU A 468 9.35 -51.15 -40.66
C LEU A 468 8.63 -49.98 -41.34
N GLY A 469 9.25 -49.39 -42.37
CA GLY A 469 8.62 -48.41 -43.24
C GLY A 469 7.63 -49.04 -44.22
N VAL A 470 6.78 -48.23 -44.87
CA VAL A 470 5.86 -48.71 -45.94
C VAL A 470 6.63 -49.42 -47.06
N LEU A 471 7.85 -48.95 -47.36
CA LEU A 471 8.74 -49.56 -48.35
C LEU A 471 9.20 -50.97 -47.94
N GLU A 472 9.55 -51.15 -46.67
CA GLU A 472 9.94 -52.47 -46.14
C GLU A 472 8.75 -53.43 -46.14
N LEU A 473 7.55 -52.95 -45.82
CA LEU A 473 6.31 -53.74 -45.93
C LEU A 473 5.99 -54.15 -47.37
N MET A 474 6.19 -53.25 -48.33
CA MET A 474 6.04 -53.59 -49.74
C MET A 474 7.07 -54.61 -50.20
N TRP A 475 8.33 -54.47 -49.78
CA TRP A 475 9.37 -55.44 -50.09
C TRP A 475 9.05 -56.81 -49.49
N ILE A 476 8.59 -56.87 -48.24
CA ILE A 476 8.13 -58.11 -47.60
C ILE A 476 6.95 -58.72 -48.35
N SER A 477 5.97 -57.92 -48.77
CA SER A 477 4.83 -58.38 -49.58
C SER A 477 5.24 -58.88 -50.96
N ALA A 478 6.24 -58.24 -51.57
CA ALA A 478 6.81 -58.67 -52.84
C ALA A 478 7.59 -59.99 -52.70
N HIS A 479 8.18 -60.31 -51.55
CA HIS A 479 8.95 -61.56 -51.36
C HIS A 479 8.14 -62.69 -50.72
N SER A 480 7.04 -62.38 -50.02
CA SER A 480 6.14 -63.38 -49.45
C SER A 480 5.01 -63.71 -50.42
N SER A 481 5.15 -64.83 -51.12
CA SER A 481 4.10 -65.35 -52.01
C SER A 481 2.77 -65.59 -51.27
N LEU A 482 2.84 -66.01 -50.01
CA LEU A 482 1.68 -66.23 -49.14
C LEU A 482 0.95 -64.92 -48.86
N LEU A 483 1.67 -63.88 -48.42
CA LEU A 483 1.07 -62.58 -48.15
C LEU A 483 0.51 -61.95 -49.43
N ARG A 484 1.21 -62.10 -50.54
CA ARG A 484 0.78 -61.58 -51.85
C ARG A 484 -0.48 -62.25 -52.37
N ASN A 485 -0.55 -63.58 -52.33
CA ASN A 485 -1.71 -64.34 -52.79
C ASN A 485 -2.93 -64.02 -51.92
N HIS A 486 -2.73 -63.84 -50.61
CA HIS A 486 -3.78 -63.42 -49.70
C HIS A 486 -4.32 -62.02 -50.03
N ILE A 487 -3.43 -61.04 -50.24
CA ILE A 487 -3.83 -59.66 -50.59
C ILE A 487 -4.47 -59.60 -51.99
N ARG A 488 -3.99 -60.39 -52.97
CA ARG A 488 -4.60 -60.51 -54.30
C ARG A 488 -6.01 -61.09 -54.29
N GLY A 489 -6.37 -61.85 -53.25
CA GLY A 489 -7.72 -62.36 -53.07
C GLY A 489 -8.75 -61.27 -52.75
N VAL A 490 -8.31 -60.10 -52.29
CA VAL A 490 -9.20 -59.01 -51.88
C VAL A 490 -9.60 -58.16 -53.09
N LYS A 491 -10.83 -58.37 -53.58
CA LYS A 491 -11.35 -57.74 -54.80
C LYS A 491 -11.69 -56.24 -54.66
N ASP A 492 -11.95 -55.77 -53.46
CA ASP A 492 -12.32 -54.39 -53.16
C ASP A 492 -11.23 -53.74 -52.29
N SER A 493 -10.72 -52.58 -52.74
CA SER A 493 -9.67 -51.83 -52.06
C SER A 493 -10.18 -51.00 -50.88
N SER A 494 -11.45 -51.14 -50.49
CA SER A 494 -11.99 -50.42 -49.34
C SER A 494 -11.23 -50.78 -48.05
N LEU A 495 -10.84 -49.75 -47.28
CA LEU A 495 -10.09 -49.89 -46.04
C LEU A 495 -10.73 -50.88 -45.06
N ASP A 496 -12.06 -50.85 -44.94
CA ASP A 496 -12.81 -51.72 -44.03
C ASP A 496 -12.64 -53.20 -44.45
N ARG A 497 -12.67 -53.50 -45.75
CA ARG A 497 -12.49 -54.86 -46.29
C ARG A 497 -11.03 -55.33 -46.25
N LEU A 498 -10.08 -54.43 -46.55
CA LEU A 498 -8.65 -54.70 -46.37
C LEU A 498 -8.28 -54.96 -44.91
N ARG A 499 -8.99 -54.34 -43.96
CA ARG A 499 -8.83 -54.61 -42.52
C ARG A 499 -9.39 -55.96 -42.12
N GLU A 500 -10.55 -56.35 -42.66
CA GLU A 500 -11.16 -57.64 -42.40
C GLU A 500 -10.25 -58.78 -42.90
N GLU A 501 -9.74 -58.64 -44.11
CA GLU A 501 -8.86 -59.62 -44.76
C GLU A 501 -7.41 -59.57 -44.25
N GLY A 502 -6.95 -58.41 -43.77
CA GLY A 502 -5.63 -58.19 -43.18
C GLY A 502 -5.44 -58.78 -41.78
N MET A 503 -6.41 -59.55 -41.28
CA MET A 503 -6.33 -60.29 -40.01
C MET A 503 -5.47 -61.56 -40.07
N VAL A 504 -4.49 -61.61 -40.98
CA VAL A 504 -3.50 -62.69 -41.06
C VAL A 504 -2.37 -62.41 -40.07
N ASP A 505 -2.04 -63.42 -39.27
CA ASP A 505 -0.88 -63.37 -38.38
C ASP A 505 0.41 -63.43 -39.21
N VAL A 506 1.17 -62.35 -39.19
CA VAL A 506 2.48 -62.29 -39.84
C VAL A 506 3.55 -62.29 -38.76
N CYS A 507 4.46 -63.26 -38.83
CA CYS A 507 5.67 -63.28 -38.02
C CYS A 507 6.83 -62.76 -38.88
N LEU A 508 7.22 -61.50 -38.73
CA LEU A 508 8.30 -60.92 -39.52
C LEU A 508 9.67 -61.51 -39.17
N ALA A 509 9.83 -62.02 -37.94
CA ALA A 509 11.04 -62.71 -37.50
C ALA A 509 11.21 -64.12 -38.12
N ASP A 510 10.16 -64.73 -38.67
CA ASP A 510 10.22 -66.06 -39.29
C ASP A 510 10.62 -66.01 -40.79
N ILE A 511 10.78 -64.81 -41.38
CA ILE A 511 11.26 -64.66 -42.76
C ILE A 511 12.76 -64.97 -42.76
N ARG A 512 13.12 -66.25 -42.90
CA ARG A 512 14.51 -66.66 -43.11
C ARG A 512 14.99 -66.03 -44.42
N PRO A 513 16.21 -65.45 -44.46
CA PRO A 513 16.84 -65.16 -45.73
C PRO A 513 16.84 -66.45 -46.52
N ILE A 514 16.25 -66.44 -47.70
CA ILE A 514 16.39 -67.55 -48.64
C ILE A 514 17.86 -67.48 -49.06
N ASN A 515 18.73 -68.20 -48.35
CA ASN A 515 20.05 -68.52 -48.88
C ASN A 515 19.77 -69.39 -50.09
N ILE A 516 19.71 -68.75 -51.26
CA ILE A 516 19.85 -69.44 -52.54
C ILE A 516 21.25 -70.02 -52.48
N SER A 517 21.37 -71.27 -52.04
CA SER A 517 22.64 -71.99 -52.07
C SER A 517 23.05 -72.08 -53.53
N GLN A 518 24.07 -71.33 -53.90
CA GLN A 518 24.71 -71.28 -55.22
C GLN A 518 25.50 -72.57 -55.52
N ASP A 519 25.01 -73.73 -55.07
CA ASP A 519 25.64 -75.05 -55.23
C ASP A 519 24.83 -76.01 -56.12
N VAL A 520 23.76 -75.54 -56.78
CA VAL A 520 22.91 -76.39 -57.65
C VAL A 520 22.77 -75.82 -59.07
N MET A 521 23.88 -75.38 -59.66
CA MET A 521 23.93 -75.05 -61.10
C MET A 521 25.13 -75.71 -61.83
N GLU A 522 25.59 -76.88 -61.36
CA GLU A 522 26.63 -77.66 -62.06
C GLU A 522 26.40 -79.19 -62.04
N SER A 523 25.15 -79.65 -62.02
CA SER A 523 24.86 -81.07 -62.28
C SER A 523 23.56 -81.22 -63.05
N GLY A 524 23.67 -81.49 -64.35
CA GLY A 524 22.54 -81.96 -65.14
C GLY A 524 22.25 -83.42 -64.85
N CYS A 525 21.15 -83.71 -64.15
CA CYS A 525 20.29 -84.88 -64.41
C CYS A 525 18.99 -84.78 -63.59
N LEU A 526 17.88 -85.17 -64.21
CA LEU A 526 16.54 -85.32 -63.63
C LEU A 526 16.54 -86.16 -62.35
N CYS A 527 15.66 -85.82 -61.40
CA CYS A 527 14.67 -86.76 -60.85
C CYS A 527 13.52 -86.01 -60.17
N ASP A 528 12.34 -86.58 -60.37
CA ASP A 528 11.02 -86.26 -59.83
C ASP A 528 11.06 -86.31 -58.28
N GLU A 529 10.88 -85.18 -57.59
CA GLU A 529 10.69 -85.15 -56.14
C GLU A 529 9.38 -84.43 -55.82
N THR A 530 8.34 -85.24 -55.66
CA THR A 530 7.04 -84.88 -55.13
C THR A 530 7.19 -84.51 -53.65
N VAL A 531 7.28 -83.22 -53.37
CA VAL A 531 7.20 -82.69 -52.00
C VAL A 531 5.77 -82.89 -51.49
N THR A 532 5.61 -83.85 -50.59
CA THR A 532 4.39 -84.13 -49.86
C THR A 532 4.13 -83.02 -48.84
N LEU A 533 3.17 -82.14 -49.15
CA LEU A 533 2.53 -81.29 -48.15
C LEU A 533 1.65 -82.19 -47.25
N SER A 534 2.10 -82.37 -46.01
CA SER A 534 1.31 -82.93 -44.91
C SER A 534 0.09 -82.04 -44.64
N MET A 535 -1.05 -82.42 -45.24
CA MET A 535 -2.38 -81.97 -44.83
C MET A 535 -2.82 -82.81 -43.63
N SER A 536 -2.92 -82.18 -42.46
CA SER A 536 -3.61 -82.72 -41.27
C SER A 536 -5.12 -82.43 -41.39
N PRO A 537 -6.01 -83.27 -40.84
CA PRO A 537 -7.31 -83.57 -41.46
C PRO A 537 -8.42 -82.57 -41.15
N GLN A 538 -9.35 -82.50 -42.11
CA GLN A 538 -10.63 -81.80 -42.06
C GLN A 538 -11.43 -82.13 -40.78
N ILE A 539 -11.86 -81.07 -40.08
CA ILE A 539 -13.00 -81.09 -39.18
C ILE A 539 -14.22 -80.63 -39.99
N PRO A 540 -15.32 -81.40 -40.06
CA PRO A 540 -16.52 -80.98 -40.77
C PRO A 540 -17.31 -79.98 -39.92
N ILE A 541 -17.52 -78.77 -40.46
CA ILE A 541 -18.45 -77.76 -39.93
C ILE A 541 -19.75 -77.86 -40.74
N PRO A 542 -20.93 -77.86 -40.10
CA PRO A 542 -22.20 -78.22 -40.73
C PRO A 542 -22.73 -77.14 -41.68
N ALA A 543 -23.45 -77.59 -42.70
CA ALA A 543 -24.25 -76.75 -43.59
C ALA A 543 -25.32 -75.99 -42.78
N VAL A 544 -25.13 -74.68 -42.64
CA VAL A 544 -26.20 -73.77 -42.22
C VAL A 544 -26.96 -73.36 -43.47
N LYS A 545 -28.20 -73.86 -43.52
CA LYS A 545 -29.25 -73.51 -44.47
C LYS A 545 -29.61 -72.04 -44.26
N LEU A 546 -29.24 -71.15 -45.19
CA LEU A 546 -29.73 -69.78 -45.21
C LEU A 546 -30.99 -69.76 -46.08
N GLU A 547 -32.12 -69.46 -45.46
CA GLU A 547 -33.42 -69.36 -46.12
C GLU A 547 -33.43 -68.23 -47.16
N ASP A 548 -33.83 -68.59 -48.37
CA ASP A 548 -34.43 -67.65 -49.32
C ASP A 548 -35.69 -67.05 -48.68
N SER A 549 -35.65 -65.75 -48.42
CA SER A 549 -36.87 -64.95 -48.27
C SER A 549 -36.84 -63.85 -49.31
N ALA A 550 -37.67 -64.08 -50.32
CA ALA A 550 -38.09 -63.09 -51.28
C ALA A 550 -38.72 -61.88 -50.58
N LEU A 551 -38.23 -60.67 -50.86
CA LEU A 551 -39.05 -59.47 -50.83
C LEU A 551 -38.63 -58.54 -51.97
N GLU A 552 -39.44 -58.62 -53.02
CA GLU A 552 -39.97 -57.49 -53.79
C GLU A 552 -39.00 -56.46 -54.38
N ALA A 553 -38.87 -56.58 -55.70
CA ALA A 553 -38.40 -55.55 -56.58
C ALA A 553 -39.27 -54.28 -56.47
N GLN A 554 -38.68 -53.19 -55.96
CA GLN A 554 -39.05 -51.85 -56.39
C GLN A 554 -37.83 -51.22 -57.06
N GLY A 555 -37.94 -51.06 -58.38
CA GLY A 555 -37.02 -50.26 -59.16
C GLY A 555 -37.05 -48.83 -58.63
N HIS A 556 -35.93 -48.39 -58.05
CA HIS A 556 -35.68 -46.99 -57.80
C HIS A 556 -34.46 -46.58 -58.61
N ASP A 557 -34.72 -45.77 -59.64
CA ASP A 557 -33.72 -45.19 -60.51
C ASP A 557 -32.66 -44.45 -59.70
N GLY A 558 -31.46 -45.05 -59.68
CA GLY A 558 -30.17 -44.40 -59.92
C GLY A 558 -30.05 -42.92 -59.61
N HIS A 559 -30.07 -42.56 -58.33
CA HIS A 559 -29.38 -41.38 -57.82
C HIS A 559 -28.32 -41.81 -56.80
N ASP A 560 -27.29 -42.50 -57.28
CA ASP A 560 -25.98 -42.56 -56.61
C ASP A 560 -25.36 -41.16 -56.66
N VAL A 561 -25.93 -40.25 -55.86
CA VAL A 561 -25.36 -38.94 -55.58
C VAL A 561 -24.10 -39.18 -54.78
N SER A 562 -22.98 -39.17 -55.50
CA SER A 562 -21.65 -38.60 -55.22
C SER A 562 -21.38 -38.01 -53.81
N SER A 563 -21.78 -38.67 -52.73
CA SER A 563 -21.63 -38.20 -51.35
C SER A 563 -20.16 -38.16 -50.90
N SER A 564 -19.28 -38.91 -51.57
CA SER A 564 -17.83 -38.87 -51.35
C SER A 564 -17.16 -37.59 -51.88
N SER A 565 -17.73 -36.91 -52.88
CA SER A 565 -17.12 -35.72 -53.48
C SER A 565 -17.33 -34.44 -52.66
N ILE A 566 -18.39 -34.37 -51.84
CA ILE A 566 -18.73 -33.16 -51.07
C ILE A 566 -17.76 -32.97 -49.89
N GLY A 567 -17.28 -34.06 -49.28
CA GLY A 567 -16.43 -34.00 -48.08
C GLY A 567 -15.05 -33.37 -48.31
N SER A 568 -14.38 -33.66 -49.43
CA SER A 568 -13.02 -33.16 -49.71
C SER A 568 -13.00 -31.64 -49.91
N PHE A 569 -13.99 -31.12 -50.66
CA PHE A 569 -14.12 -29.68 -50.90
C PHE A 569 -14.42 -28.90 -49.61
N THR A 570 -15.29 -29.43 -48.74
CA THR A 570 -15.57 -28.80 -47.44
C THR A 570 -14.34 -28.74 -46.54
N LEU A 571 -13.54 -29.82 -46.47
CA LEU A 571 -12.31 -29.85 -45.65
C LEU A 571 -11.30 -28.81 -46.14
N TRP A 572 -11.17 -28.66 -47.46
CA TRP A 572 -10.31 -27.65 -48.09
C TRP A 572 -10.65 -26.24 -47.59
N TRP A 573 -11.95 -25.91 -47.56
CA TRP A 573 -12.43 -24.61 -47.11
C TRP A 573 -12.21 -24.39 -45.61
N TRP A 574 -12.48 -25.41 -44.79
CA TRP A 574 -12.21 -25.34 -43.35
C TRP A 574 -10.74 -25.07 -43.04
N THR A 575 -9.79 -25.66 -43.76
CA THR A 575 -8.36 -25.37 -43.53
C THR A 575 -8.02 -23.90 -43.75
N TYR A 576 -8.54 -23.27 -44.81
CA TYR A 576 -8.27 -21.84 -45.05
C TYR A 576 -8.97 -20.94 -44.06
N ILE A 577 -10.21 -21.26 -43.67
CA ILE A 577 -10.95 -20.49 -42.68
C ILE A 577 -10.20 -20.52 -41.35
N LEU A 578 -9.76 -21.70 -40.89
CA LEU A 578 -9.02 -21.82 -39.63
C LEU A 578 -7.69 -21.04 -39.70
N HIS A 579 -6.85 -21.24 -40.71
CA HIS A 579 -5.62 -20.46 -40.82
C HIS A 579 -5.86 -18.96 -40.97
N GLY A 580 -6.92 -18.55 -41.68
CA GLY A 580 -7.32 -17.16 -41.84
C GLY A 580 -7.76 -16.51 -40.53
N ILE A 581 -8.56 -17.20 -39.70
CA ILE A 581 -8.95 -16.76 -38.36
C ILE A 581 -7.69 -16.60 -37.49
N LEU A 582 -6.76 -17.55 -37.55
CA LEU A 582 -5.52 -17.49 -36.79
C LEU A 582 -4.69 -16.25 -37.16
N VAL A 583 -4.53 -15.97 -38.45
CA VAL A 583 -3.83 -14.76 -38.93
C VAL A 583 -4.56 -13.50 -38.51
N ALA A 584 -5.89 -13.45 -38.67
CA ALA A 584 -6.69 -12.29 -38.27
C ALA A 584 -6.57 -11.97 -36.77
N LEU A 585 -6.57 -13.00 -35.91
CA LEU A 585 -6.37 -12.83 -34.47
C LEU A 585 -5.00 -12.19 -34.16
N HIS A 586 -3.93 -12.66 -34.80
CA HIS A 586 -2.60 -12.09 -34.60
C HIS A 586 -2.46 -10.68 -35.18
N VAL A 587 -3.13 -10.37 -36.28
CA VAL A 587 -3.22 -9.00 -36.80
C VAL A 587 -3.91 -8.08 -35.79
N VAL A 588 -5.01 -8.51 -35.16
CA VAL A 588 -5.67 -7.76 -34.10
C VAL A 588 -4.71 -7.52 -32.93
N LEU A 589 -3.99 -8.55 -32.46
CA LEU A 589 -3.00 -8.40 -31.40
C LEU A 589 -1.86 -7.45 -31.78
N LEU A 590 -1.41 -7.47 -33.02
CA LEU A 590 -0.37 -6.60 -33.54
C LEU A 590 -0.87 -5.15 -33.69
N VAL A 591 -2.14 -4.94 -34.05
CA VAL A 591 -2.80 -3.61 -34.05
C VAL A 591 -2.96 -3.07 -32.63
N LEU A 592 -3.34 -3.91 -31.67
CA LEU A 592 -3.36 -3.54 -30.25
C LEU A 592 -1.95 -3.12 -29.83
N LEU A 593 -0.93 -3.94 -30.09
CA LEU A 593 0.46 -3.61 -29.79
C LEU A 593 0.92 -2.29 -30.43
N MET A 594 0.54 -2.00 -31.68
CA MET A 594 0.92 -0.74 -32.33
C MET A 594 0.21 0.49 -31.75
N ARG A 595 -1.01 0.33 -31.24
CA ARG A 595 -1.79 1.43 -30.66
C ARG A 595 -1.57 1.62 -29.17
N HIS A 596 -0.92 0.66 -28.52
CA HIS A 596 -0.67 0.65 -27.09
C HIS A 596 -1.90 0.95 -26.19
N PRO A 597 -3.14 0.47 -26.49
CA PRO A 597 -4.26 0.70 -25.59
C PRO A 597 -4.05 0.01 -24.24
N GLU A 598 -3.19 -1.01 -24.15
CA GLU A 598 -2.82 -1.67 -22.90
C GLU A 598 -2.17 -0.73 -21.89
N HIS A 599 -1.46 0.32 -22.35
CA HIS A 599 -0.89 1.32 -21.45
C HIS A 599 -1.94 2.21 -20.78
N ARG A 600 -3.17 2.25 -21.31
CA ARG A 600 -4.29 2.96 -20.69
C ARG A 600 -5.03 2.14 -19.65
N VAL A 601 -4.84 0.82 -19.66
CA VAL A 601 -5.48 -0.09 -18.70
C VAL A 601 -4.56 -0.23 -17.51
N VAL A 602 -4.74 0.65 -16.54
CA VAL A 602 -4.03 0.64 -15.27
C VAL A 602 -4.99 0.19 -14.20
N ILE A 603 -4.58 -0.81 -13.42
CA ILE A 603 -5.42 -1.40 -12.37
C ILE A 603 -4.77 -1.06 -11.03
N PRO A 604 -5.46 -0.29 -10.16
CA PRO A 604 -4.97 0.00 -8.81
C PRO A 604 -4.96 -1.29 -7.96
N LEU A 605 -3.95 -1.44 -7.10
CA LEU A 605 -3.80 -2.58 -6.18
C LEU A 605 -4.61 -2.47 -4.89
N ASP A 606 -5.24 -1.33 -4.66
CA ASP A 606 -5.94 -1.00 -3.40
C ASP A 606 -6.99 -2.05 -3.00
N THR A 607 -7.54 -2.76 -3.98
CA THR A 607 -8.51 -3.82 -3.77
C THR A 607 -7.86 -5.17 -4.02
N ALA A 608 -7.39 -5.81 -2.93
CA ALA A 608 -6.88 -7.19 -2.92
C ALA A 608 -7.82 -8.19 -3.64
N VAL A 609 -9.12 -7.89 -3.66
CA VAL A 609 -10.14 -8.65 -4.37
C VAL A 609 -10.01 -8.56 -5.89
N ILE A 610 -9.69 -7.38 -6.44
CA ILE A 610 -9.57 -7.18 -7.89
C ILE A 610 -8.26 -7.77 -8.40
N THR A 611 -7.14 -7.60 -7.70
CA THR A 611 -5.86 -8.20 -8.08
C THR A 611 -5.90 -9.72 -8.03
N THR A 612 -6.49 -10.29 -6.98
CA THR A 612 -6.69 -11.74 -6.88
C THR A 612 -7.67 -12.22 -7.93
N GLY A 613 -8.79 -11.51 -8.11
CA GLY A 613 -9.80 -11.80 -9.12
C GLY A 613 -9.24 -11.77 -10.53
N LEU A 614 -8.42 -10.78 -10.89
CA LEU A 614 -7.83 -10.62 -12.21
C LEU A 614 -6.69 -11.60 -12.47
N SER A 615 -5.86 -11.91 -11.47
CA SER A 615 -4.86 -12.98 -11.54
C SER A 615 -5.54 -14.33 -11.74
N ILE A 616 -6.60 -14.61 -10.98
CA ILE A 616 -7.45 -15.79 -11.16
C ILE A 616 -8.11 -15.76 -12.53
N LEU A 617 -8.62 -14.62 -13.01
CA LEU A 617 -9.33 -14.52 -14.28
C LEU A 617 -8.39 -14.72 -15.47
N LEU A 618 -7.16 -14.18 -15.42
CA LEU A 618 -6.13 -14.48 -16.41
C LEU A 618 -5.70 -15.94 -16.32
N GLN A 619 -5.39 -16.46 -15.12
CA GLN A 619 -4.98 -17.86 -14.95
C GLN A 619 -6.09 -18.83 -15.35
N THR A 620 -7.34 -18.55 -15.05
CA THR A 620 -8.49 -19.36 -15.48
C THR A 620 -8.74 -19.22 -16.98
N PHE A 621 -8.52 -18.05 -17.59
CA PHE A 621 -8.51 -17.90 -19.06
C PHE A 621 -7.43 -18.72 -19.76
N TYR A 622 -6.33 -19.05 -19.07
CA TYR A 622 -5.17 -19.76 -19.60
C TYR A 622 -5.01 -21.22 -19.13
N THR A 623 -5.70 -21.66 -18.07
CA THR A 623 -5.54 -23.03 -17.53
C THR A 623 -6.83 -23.76 -17.21
N ALA A 624 -7.96 -23.08 -16.95
CA ALA A 624 -9.19 -23.72 -16.47
C ALA A 624 -10.40 -23.53 -17.40
N SER A 625 -10.27 -22.69 -18.42
CA SER A 625 -11.35 -22.43 -19.37
C SER A 625 -11.50 -23.58 -20.36
N PRO A 626 -12.73 -24.01 -20.72
CA PRO A 626 -12.97 -24.90 -21.87
C PRO A 626 -12.35 -24.39 -23.18
N PHE A 627 -11.90 -23.13 -23.20
CA PHE A 627 -11.15 -22.52 -24.29
C PHE A 627 -9.71 -23.07 -24.48
N ASP A 628 -9.04 -23.62 -23.47
CA ASP A 628 -7.70 -24.24 -23.68
C ASP A 628 -7.80 -25.65 -24.27
N ILE A 629 -8.86 -26.38 -23.90
CA ILE A 629 -9.26 -27.58 -24.64
C ILE A 629 -9.60 -27.16 -26.08
N ALA A 630 -10.33 -26.05 -26.28
CA ALA A 630 -10.63 -25.54 -27.60
C ALA A 630 -9.37 -25.13 -28.40
N LYS A 631 -8.35 -24.49 -27.82
CA LYS A 631 -7.09 -24.15 -28.50
C LYS A 631 -6.29 -25.39 -28.89
N THR A 632 -6.22 -26.38 -27.99
CA THR A 632 -5.51 -27.65 -28.24
C THR A 632 -6.24 -28.47 -29.30
N LEU A 633 -7.58 -28.54 -29.23
CA LEU A 633 -8.43 -29.15 -30.25
C LEU A 633 -8.37 -28.39 -31.58
N TYR A 634 -8.28 -27.06 -31.54
CA TYR A 634 -8.18 -26.21 -32.71
C TYR A 634 -6.87 -26.46 -33.45
N THR A 635 -5.74 -26.43 -32.75
CA THR A 635 -4.41 -26.71 -33.34
C THR A 635 -4.30 -28.16 -33.81
N ALA A 636 -4.78 -29.13 -33.03
CA ALA A 636 -4.81 -30.53 -33.43
C ALA A 636 -5.72 -30.77 -34.65
N GLY A 637 -6.90 -30.15 -34.68
CA GLY A 637 -7.84 -30.19 -35.80
C GLY A 637 -7.25 -29.55 -37.06
N LEU A 638 -6.62 -28.38 -36.92
CA LEU A 638 -5.92 -27.68 -37.99
C LEU A 638 -4.77 -28.53 -38.58
N VAL A 639 -3.96 -29.18 -37.73
CA VAL A 639 -2.92 -30.13 -38.19
C VAL A 639 -3.55 -31.33 -38.90
N PHE A 640 -4.57 -31.95 -38.31
CA PHE A 640 -5.22 -33.14 -38.87
C PHE A 640 -5.83 -32.90 -40.26
N ILE A 641 -6.60 -31.81 -40.42
CA ILE A 641 -7.24 -31.49 -41.70
C ILE A 641 -6.16 -31.18 -42.75
N THR A 642 -5.14 -30.40 -42.37
CA THR A 642 -4.04 -30.03 -43.28
C THR A 642 -3.22 -31.25 -43.70
N GLN A 643 -2.90 -32.14 -42.77
CA GLN A 643 -2.23 -33.41 -43.04
C GLN A 643 -3.02 -34.26 -44.04
N ARG A 644 -4.33 -34.44 -43.79
CA ARG A 644 -5.18 -35.26 -44.65
C ARG A 644 -5.27 -34.72 -46.07
N LEU A 645 -5.46 -33.41 -46.21
CA LEU A 645 -5.53 -32.75 -47.53
C LEU A 645 -4.19 -32.77 -48.26
N ALA A 646 -3.08 -32.50 -47.55
CA ALA A 646 -1.75 -32.52 -48.12
C ALA A 646 -1.38 -33.92 -48.65
N LEU A 647 -1.66 -34.97 -47.89
CA LEU A 647 -1.43 -36.36 -48.31
C LEU A 647 -2.33 -36.75 -49.48
N SER A 648 -3.63 -36.42 -49.42
CA SER A 648 -4.57 -36.70 -50.53
C SER A 648 -4.10 -36.06 -51.83
N ARG A 649 -3.68 -34.79 -51.80
CA ARG A 649 -3.13 -34.11 -52.98
C ARG A 649 -1.81 -34.73 -53.44
N PHE A 650 -0.94 -35.12 -52.51
CA PHE A 650 0.35 -35.71 -52.84
C PHE A 650 0.17 -37.05 -53.58
N ILE A 651 -0.74 -37.88 -53.10
CA ILE A 651 -1.14 -39.17 -53.70
C ILE A 651 -1.79 -38.98 -55.08
N ALA A 652 -2.60 -37.93 -55.26
CA ALA A 652 -3.26 -37.64 -56.53
C ALA A 652 -2.30 -37.18 -57.64
N ARG A 653 -1.05 -36.85 -57.31
CA ARG A 653 -0.01 -36.49 -58.27
C ARG A 653 0.90 -37.68 -58.52
N ARG A 654 1.42 -37.79 -59.75
CA ARG A 654 2.50 -38.73 -60.05
C ARG A 654 3.71 -38.34 -59.20
N GLN A 655 4.08 -39.20 -58.26
CA GLN A 655 5.18 -38.98 -57.32
C GLN A 655 5.98 -40.28 -57.18
N TYR A 656 7.22 -40.15 -56.73
CA TYR A 656 8.05 -41.28 -56.36
C TYR A 656 7.48 -41.94 -55.11
N LEU A 657 7.48 -43.27 -55.05
CA LEU A 657 7.01 -44.01 -53.88
C LEU A 657 7.81 -43.64 -52.62
N THR A 658 9.11 -43.46 -52.78
CA THR A 658 10.00 -42.94 -51.73
C THR A 658 9.58 -41.56 -51.23
N ALA A 659 9.14 -40.70 -52.14
CA ALA A 659 8.64 -39.38 -51.77
C ALA A 659 7.32 -39.45 -50.99
N VAL A 660 6.42 -40.38 -51.34
CA VAL A 660 5.17 -40.61 -50.59
C VAL A 660 5.50 -41.07 -49.18
N HIS A 661 6.42 -42.03 -49.04
CA HIS A 661 6.88 -42.54 -47.75
C HIS A 661 7.52 -41.44 -46.87
N ASP A 662 8.41 -40.63 -47.44
CA ASP A 662 9.10 -39.57 -46.70
C ASP A 662 8.13 -38.46 -46.26
N VAL A 663 7.17 -38.08 -47.12
CA VAL A 663 6.17 -37.07 -46.78
C VAL A 663 5.17 -37.61 -45.76
N SER A 664 4.68 -38.85 -45.90
CA SER A 664 3.76 -39.46 -44.92
C SER A 664 4.41 -39.66 -43.56
N SER A 665 5.68 -40.04 -43.52
CA SER A 665 6.43 -40.16 -42.27
C SER A 665 6.72 -38.80 -41.64
N ALA A 666 7.01 -37.76 -42.43
CA ALA A 666 7.22 -36.40 -41.92
C ALA A 666 5.99 -35.85 -41.17
N TRP A 667 4.77 -36.24 -41.56
CA TRP A 667 3.53 -35.82 -40.89
C TRP A 667 3.32 -36.43 -39.49
N SER A 668 4.11 -37.42 -39.09
CA SER A 668 4.02 -38.01 -37.74
C SER A 668 4.58 -37.11 -36.63
N GLY A 669 5.24 -36.00 -36.98
CA GLY A 669 5.66 -34.96 -36.05
C GLY A 669 6.98 -34.30 -36.45
N ILE A 670 7.39 -33.26 -35.71
CA ILE A 670 8.58 -32.46 -36.05
C ILE A 670 9.87 -33.30 -36.05
N GLY A 671 10.03 -34.24 -35.11
CA GLY A 671 11.20 -35.13 -35.06
C GLY A 671 11.30 -36.06 -36.27
N ALA A 672 10.15 -36.59 -36.72
CA ALA A 672 10.10 -37.41 -37.92
C ALA A 672 10.34 -36.59 -39.19
N ALA A 673 9.80 -35.36 -39.27
CA ALA A 673 10.07 -34.44 -40.37
C ALA A 673 11.56 -34.08 -40.47
N ILE A 674 12.23 -33.78 -39.36
CA ILE A 674 13.69 -33.53 -39.32
C ILE A 674 14.46 -34.77 -39.76
N SER A 675 14.09 -35.96 -39.25
CA SER A 675 14.72 -37.22 -39.64
C SER A 675 14.54 -37.51 -41.14
N ALA A 676 13.36 -37.26 -41.70
CA ALA A 676 13.07 -37.42 -43.12
C ALA A 676 13.90 -36.45 -43.98
N VAL A 677 13.98 -35.16 -43.59
CA VAL A 677 14.83 -34.17 -44.28
C VAL A 677 16.30 -34.56 -44.20
N TRP A 678 16.77 -35.07 -43.06
CA TRP A 678 18.14 -35.55 -42.89
C TRP A 678 18.42 -36.75 -43.80
N GLN A 679 17.52 -37.72 -43.81
CA GLN A 679 17.63 -38.91 -44.65
C GLN A 679 17.59 -38.58 -46.15
N GLN A 680 16.81 -37.57 -46.54
CA GLN A 680 16.76 -37.08 -47.91
C GLN A 680 18.04 -36.37 -48.38
N ARG A 681 19.00 -36.07 -47.48
CA ARG A 681 20.35 -35.66 -47.91
C ARG A 681 21.10 -36.76 -48.65
N ARG A 682 20.76 -38.04 -48.43
CA ARG A 682 21.36 -39.17 -49.14
C ARG A 682 20.67 -39.46 -50.47
N VAL A 683 19.34 -39.47 -50.47
CA VAL A 683 18.52 -39.75 -51.66
C VAL A 683 17.39 -38.72 -51.74
N ALA A 684 17.52 -37.74 -52.62
CA ALA A 684 16.57 -36.64 -52.76
C ALA A 684 15.34 -37.08 -53.57
N SER A 685 14.22 -37.32 -52.90
CA SER A 685 12.95 -37.74 -53.52
C SER A 685 11.92 -36.60 -53.59
N SER A 686 11.71 -35.89 -52.48
CA SER A 686 10.80 -34.74 -52.35
C SER A 686 11.20 -33.85 -51.17
N THR A 687 12.37 -33.22 -51.31
CA THR A 687 12.97 -32.36 -50.27
C THR A 687 12.11 -31.16 -49.94
N TRP A 688 11.45 -30.56 -50.93
CA TRP A 688 10.63 -29.37 -50.70
C TRP A 688 9.39 -29.66 -49.83
N MET A 689 8.67 -30.76 -50.09
CA MET A 689 7.45 -31.05 -49.34
C MET A 689 7.75 -31.46 -47.90
N THR A 690 8.79 -32.25 -47.65
CA THR A 690 9.21 -32.61 -46.29
C THR A 690 9.73 -31.40 -45.50
N ILE A 691 10.49 -30.50 -46.15
CA ILE A 691 10.91 -29.23 -45.55
C ILE A 691 9.67 -28.37 -45.22
N ALA A 692 8.68 -28.31 -46.12
CA ALA A 692 7.44 -27.57 -45.87
C ALA A 692 6.67 -28.14 -44.66
N VAL A 693 6.55 -29.46 -44.52
CA VAL A 693 5.93 -30.11 -43.34
C VAL A 693 6.72 -29.82 -42.06
N MET A 694 8.05 -29.88 -42.12
CA MET A 694 8.93 -29.53 -40.98
C MET A 694 8.73 -28.07 -40.55
N ILE A 695 8.75 -27.11 -41.50
CA ILE A 695 8.53 -25.69 -41.19
C ILE A 695 7.12 -25.48 -40.64
N TYR A 696 6.11 -26.18 -41.18
CA TYR A 696 4.74 -26.13 -40.68
C TYR A 696 4.67 -26.54 -39.20
N PHE A 697 5.23 -27.69 -38.81
CA PHE A 697 5.27 -28.09 -37.40
C PHE A 697 6.11 -27.16 -36.52
N GLY A 698 7.19 -26.60 -37.07
CA GLY A 698 8.00 -25.58 -36.40
C GLY A 698 7.19 -24.32 -36.09
N CYS A 699 6.35 -23.88 -37.02
CA CYS A 699 5.47 -22.73 -36.82
C CYS A 699 4.34 -23.04 -35.82
N VAL A 700 3.70 -24.23 -35.89
CA VAL A 700 2.71 -24.65 -34.86
C VAL A 700 3.35 -24.66 -33.46
N SER A 701 4.56 -25.21 -33.34
CA SER A 701 5.30 -25.23 -32.08
C SER A 701 5.58 -23.81 -31.60
N THR A 702 6.11 -22.95 -32.47
CA THR A 702 6.41 -21.53 -32.17
C THR A 702 5.18 -20.80 -31.67
N LEU A 703 4.03 -21.00 -32.32
CA LEU A 703 2.76 -20.38 -31.95
C LEU A 703 2.28 -20.84 -30.57
N HIS A 704 2.45 -22.13 -30.26
CA HIS A 704 2.18 -22.68 -28.93
C HIS A 704 3.09 -22.05 -27.86
N ILE A 705 4.37 -21.81 -28.13
CA ILE A 705 5.29 -21.15 -27.18
C ILE A 705 4.94 -19.68 -27.01
N ALA A 706 4.77 -18.97 -28.12
CA ALA A 706 4.54 -17.54 -28.09
C ALA A 706 3.21 -17.23 -27.39
N SER A 707 2.15 -18.01 -27.62
CA SER A 707 0.82 -17.78 -27.05
C SER A 707 0.77 -17.66 -25.53
N SER A 708 1.65 -18.38 -24.79
CA SER A 708 1.70 -18.33 -23.33
C SER A 708 2.50 -17.14 -22.78
N THR A 709 3.11 -16.32 -23.64
CA THR A 709 3.99 -15.21 -23.25
C THR A 709 3.54 -13.86 -23.79
N ILE A 710 2.41 -13.81 -24.51
CA ILE A 710 1.89 -12.58 -25.15
C ILE A 710 1.45 -11.55 -24.10
N MET A 711 0.85 -11.96 -22.98
CA MET A 711 0.34 -11.05 -21.95
C MET A 711 1.06 -11.26 -20.63
N GLN A 712 1.65 -10.21 -20.08
CA GLN A 712 2.27 -10.19 -18.76
C GLN A 712 1.85 -8.93 -18.04
N PHE A 713 1.55 -9.01 -16.74
CA PHE A 713 1.42 -7.80 -15.94
C PHE A 713 2.79 -7.40 -15.37
N THR A 714 3.07 -6.11 -15.43
CA THR A 714 4.23 -5.52 -14.76
C THR A 714 3.76 -4.50 -13.74
N ALA A 715 4.17 -4.65 -12.49
CA ALA A 715 3.98 -3.62 -11.47
C ALA A 715 4.91 -2.43 -11.76
N PHE A 716 4.42 -1.21 -11.53
CA PHE A 716 5.21 0.01 -11.60
C PHE A 716 4.72 0.99 -10.53
N ASN A 717 5.61 1.84 -10.02
CA ASN A 717 5.25 2.89 -9.09
C ASN A 717 4.71 4.07 -9.90
N SER A 718 3.46 4.45 -9.67
CA SER A 718 2.87 5.68 -10.22
C SER A 718 2.65 6.66 -9.08
N THR A 719 2.91 7.94 -9.33
CA THR A 719 2.41 8.99 -8.45
C THR A 719 0.95 9.24 -8.78
N SER A 720 0.08 9.24 -7.78
CA SER A 720 -1.31 9.64 -7.90
C SER A 720 -1.52 10.87 -7.03
N ILE A 721 -2.23 11.87 -7.56
CA ILE A 721 -2.65 13.04 -6.78
C ILE A 721 -4.05 12.73 -6.25
N THR A 722 -4.24 12.82 -4.94
CA THR A 722 -5.53 12.66 -4.27
C THR A 722 -5.79 13.85 -3.37
N SER A 723 -7.02 14.36 -3.34
CA SER A 723 -7.42 15.38 -2.38
C SER A 723 -7.64 14.73 -1.02
N VAL A 724 -7.00 15.26 0.01
CA VAL A 724 -7.14 14.85 1.40
C VAL A 724 -7.67 16.03 2.18
N GLN A 725 -8.51 15.78 3.17
CA GLN A 725 -9.00 16.82 4.05
C GLN A 725 -7.83 17.40 4.86
N SER A 726 -7.80 18.73 4.95
CA SER A 726 -6.82 19.50 5.72
C SER A 726 -7.53 20.40 6.72
N SER A 727 -6.83 20.78 7.78
CA SER A 727 -7.24 21.82 8.71
C SER A 727 -6.60 23.12 8.25
N VAL A 728 -7.42 24.11 7.94
CA VAL A 728 -6.99 25.40 7.45
C VAL A 728 -6.30 26.15 8.59
N ALA A 729 -5.02 26.45 8.46
CA ALA A 729 -4.27 27.18 9.48
C ALA A 729 -4.59 28.68 9.46
N TRP A 730 -5.06 29.21 8.33
CA TRP A 730 -5.43 30.61 8.14
C TRP A 730 -6.83 30.77 7.52
N PRO A 731 -7.85 31.26 8.26
CA PRO A 731 -9.25 31.10 7.87
C PRO A 731 -9.63 31.76 6.54
N ASN A 732 -8.96 32.84 6.13
CA ASN A 732 -9.11 33.47 4.80
C ASN A 732 -7.97 34.51 4.56
N PRO A 733 -7.38 34.63 3.36
CA PRO A 733 -6.45 35.73 3.01
C PRO A 733 -7.04 37.14 3.23
N SER A 734 -8.37 37.28 3.34
CA SER A 734 -9.03 38.55 3.67
C SER A 734 -9.41 38.71 5.16
N VAL A 735 -8.91 37.85 6.06
CA VAL A 735 -9.17 38.02 7.51
C VAL A 735 -8.54 39.32 7.95
N ASN A 736 -9.39 40.24 8.40
CA ASN A 736 -8.93 41.47 9.01
C ASN A 736 -8.39 41.14 10.40
N LEU A 737 -7.10 41.38 10.62
CA LEU A 737 -6.42 41.15 11.90
C LEU A 737 -7.03 41.96 13.06
N THR A 738 -7.86 42.97 12.74
CA THR A 738 -8.51 43.84 13.73
C THR A 738 -9.55 43.14 14.61
N GLY A 739 -9.97 41.91 14.26
CA GLY A 739 -10.93 41.13 15.04
C GLY A 739 -10.30 40.17 16.06
N LEU A 740 -8.97 40.03 16.08
CA LEU A 740 -8.28 39.12 16.99
C LEU A 740 -8.17 39.72 18.39
N ASN A 741 -8.55 38.94 19.40
CA ASN A 741 -8.32 39.31 20.78
C ASN A 741 -6.85 39.08 21.13
N TRP A 742 -5.99 40.05 20.80
CA TRP A 742 -4.56 39.99 21.10
C TRP A 742 -4.28 39.79 22.60
N VAL A 743 -5.18 40.19 23.50
CA VAL A 743 -5.01 39.96 24.95
C VAL A 743 -5.04 38.47 25.27
N ALA A 744 -5.95 37.72 24.65
CA ALA A 744 -6.03 36.27 24.82
C ALA A 744 -4.76 35.60 24.26
N ALA A 745 -4.30 36.02 23.08
CA ALA A 745 -3.07 35.50 22.48
C ALA A 745 -1.80 35.87 23.28
N VAL A 746 -1.72 37.08 23.84
CA VAL A 746 -0.60 37.57 24.65
C VAL A 746 -0.48 36.80 25.96
N SER A 747 -1.61 36.35 26.54
CA SER A 747 -1.57 35.52 27.75
C SER A 747 -0.86 34.16 27.54
N ALA A 748 -0.75 33.69 26.30
CA ALA A 748 -0.03 32.47 25.94
C ALA A 748 1.44 32.73 25.56
N VAL A 749 1.89 33.99 25.53
CA VAL A 749 3.27 34.38 25.19
C VAL A 749 4.34 33.76 26.09
N PRO A 750 4.17 33.72 27.43
CA PRO A 750 5.18 33.10 28.30
C PRO A 750 5.46 31.64 27.90
N SER A 751 4.47 30.96 27.34
CA SER A 751 4.57 29.60 26.82
C SER A 751 5.36 29.53 25.50
N MET A 752 5.48 30.62 24.74
CA MET A 752 6.14 30.62 23.42
C MET A 752 7.65 30.46 23.48
N ASN A 753 8.32 30.96 24.53
CA ASN A 753 9.73 30.66 24.76
C ASN A 753 9.99 29.16 25.01
N MET A 754 8.96 28.40 25.38
CA MET A 754 9.01 26.94 25.52
C MET A 754 8.51 26.21 24.26
N LEU A 755 7.91 26.91 23.29
CA LEU A 755 7.39 26.31 22.04
C LEU A 755 8.47 25.96 21.03
N SER A 756 9.72 26.41 21.19
CA SER A 756 10.80 26.11 20.24
C SER A 756 11.08 24.61 20.11
N ASP A 757 10.73 23.81 21.13
CA ASP A 757 10.90 22.36 21.18
C ASP A 757 9.61 21.58 20.87
N LEU A 758 8.45 22.26 20.84
CA LEU A 758 7.14 21.68 20.52
C LEU A 758 6.99 21.45 19.01
N SER A 759 6.34 20.35 18.61
CA SER A 759 6.03 20.11 17.20
C SER A 759 5.05 21.18 16.70
N THR A 760 5.57 22.19 16.02
CA THR A 760 4.82 23.31 15.44
C THR A 760 4.10 22.88 14.15
N TYR A 761 3.38 21.76 14.19
CA TYR A 761 2.63 21.29 13.03
C TYR A 761 1.63 22.37 12.58
N GLY A 762 1.79 22.85 11.34
CA GLY A 762 1.04 23.99 10.81
C GLY A 762 1.70 25.36 11.01
N LEU A 763 2.93 25.42 11.54
CA LEU A 763 3.75 26.61 11.67
C LEU A 763 5.22 26.30 11.30
N SER A 764 5.83 27.13 10.46
CA SER A 764 7.24 27.03 10.10
C SER A 764 7.81 28.43 10.00
N ASN A 765 8.68 28.81 10.94
CA ASN A 765 9.17 30.18 11.12
C ASN A 765 8.00 31.17 11.26
N ASN A 766 7.89 32.13 10.35
CA ASN A 766 6.81 33.12 10.26
C ASN A 766 5.63 32.66 9.37
N THR A 767 5.57 31.39 8.99
CA THR A 767 4.59 30.88 8.01
C THR A 767 3.65 29.88 8.65
N LEU A 768 2.35 30.21 8.67
CA LEU A 768 1.27 29.30 9.03
C LEU A 768 0.86 28.47 7.83
N TYR A 769 0.70 27.16 7.95
CA TYR A 769 0.32 26.31 6.82
C TYR A 769 -0.73 25.28 7.19
N ASP A 770 -1.60 24.95 6.23
CA ASP A 770 -2.69 23.99 6.45
C ASP A 770 -2.10 22.61 6.79
N THR A 771 -2.65 21.97 7.83
CA THR A 771 -2.21 20.65 8.27
C THR A 771 -3.11 19.56 7.70
N LEU A 772 -2.56 18.39 7.34
CA LEU A 772 -3.38 17.28 6.88
C LEU A 772 -4.10 16.64 8.07
N THR A 773 -5.41 16.38 7.98
CA THR A 773 -6.15 15.71 9.06
C THR A 773 -5.90 14.20 9.09
N THR A 774 -5.34 13.65 8.01
CA THR A 774 -5.07 12.22 7.88
C THR A 774 -3.63 12.03 7.41
N ALA A 775 -2.79 11.51 8.29
CA ALA A 775 -1.41 11.18 7.97
C ALA A 775 -1.35 9.76 7.39
N ASP A 776 -1.57 9.59 6.08
CA ASP A 776 -1.22 8.33 5.41
C ASP A 776 0.30 8.35 5.14
N PRO A 777 1.08 7.40 5.66
CA PRO A 777 2.52 7.33 5.40
C PRO A 777 2.88 7.09 3.92
N LEU A 778 1.92 6.75 3.06
CA LEU A 778 2.11 6.68 1.60
C LEU A 778 2.17 8.07 0.94
N PHE A 779 1.81 9.11 1.67
CA PHE A 779 1.93 10.49 1.24
C PHE A 779 3.39 10.93 1.31
N VAL A 780 3.92 11.40 0.19
CA VAL A 780 5.28 11.91 0.10
C VAL A 780 5.23 13.42 0.25
N ASN A 781 4.56 14.09 -0.69
CA ASN A 781 4.43 15.54 -0.70
C ASN A 781 2.96 15.95 -0.76
N ALA A 782 2.58 16.98 -0.01
CA ALA A 782 1.27 17.63 -0.09
C ALA A 782 1.43 19.08 -0.56
N THR A 783 0.52 19.56 -1.39
CA THR A 783 0.39 21.00 -1.68
C THR A 783 -0.61 21.57 -0.69
N VAL A 784 -0.15 22.46 0.19
CA VAL A 784 -0.92 23.10 1.26
C VAL A 784 -0.96 24.60 1.06
N ASN A 785 -1.99 25.29 1.54
CA ASN A 785 -1.94 26.75 1.62
C ASN A 785 -1.07 27.15 2.79
N ALA A 786 -0.23 28.16 2.57
CA ALA A 786 0.71 28.68 3.55
C ALA A 786 0.61 30.21 3.56
N THR A 787 0.41 30.81 4.72
CA THR A 787 0.35 32.25 4.92
C THR A 787 1.58 32.70 5.70
N SER A 788 2.48 33.40 5.03
CA SER A 788 3.68 33.97 5.64
C SER A 788 3.40 35.38 6.14
N LEU A 789 3.80 35.69 7.36
CA LEU A 789 3.71 37.03 7.93
C LEU A 789 5.00 37.81 7.65
N GLN A 790 4.85 39.06 7.25
CA GLN A 790 5.93 40.02 7.06
C GLN A 790 5.66 41.24 7.93
N ALA A 791 6.69 41.75 8.61
CA ALA A 791 6.61 42.98 9.36
C ALA A 791 7.44 44.02 8.62
N SER A 792 6.95 45.26 8.60
CA SER A 792 7.74 46.41 8.19
C SER A 792 7.81 47.38 9.36
N CYS A 793 9.02 47.61 9.86
CA CYS A 793 9.28 48.42 11.03
C CYS A 793 9.99 49.72 10.68
N GLY A 794 9.64 50.80 11.38
CA GLY A 794 10.35 52.07 11.31
C GLY A 794 10.39 52.76 12.67
N LEU A 795 11.30 53.71 12.82
CA LEU A 795 11.42 54.51 14.04
C LEU A 795 10.49 55.72 13.99
N LEU A 796 9.87 56.04 15.12
CA LEU A 796 9.12 57.28 15.29
C LEU A 796 10.07 58.43 15.64
N SER A 797 9.90 59.57 14.96
CA SER A 797 10.66 60.79 15.26
C SER A 797 9.95 61.71 16.25
N ASN A 798 10.69 62.71 16.73
CA ASN A 798 10.17 63.82 17.52
C ASN A 798 9.58 63.34 18.86
N LEU A 799 10.36 62.49 19.52
CA LEU A 799 10.12 62.03 20.89
C LEU A 799 10.68 63.08 21.85
N THR A 800 9.84 63.52 22.77
CA THR A 800 10.18 64.45 23.85
C THR A 800 9.89 63.79 25.19
N TYR A 801 10.93 63.44 25.92
CA TYR A 801 10.79 62.87 27.25
C TYR A 801 10.56 63.97 28.29
N ASN A 802 9.45 63.85 29.01
CA ASN A 802 9.07 64.79 30.05
C ASN A 802 8.90 64.04 31.37
N VAL A 803 9.63 64.48 32.38
CA VAL A 803 9.38 64.04 33.76
C VAL A 803 8.39 65.04 34.33
N ASN A 804 7.18 64.62 34.70
CA ASN A 804 6.35 65.44 35.59
C ASN A 804 6.75 65.10 37.02
N PRO A 805 7.46 65.98 37.74
CA PRO A 805 7.64 65.82 39.16
C PRO A 805 6.30 66.15 39.82
N ASP A 806 5.36 65.20 39.81
CA ASP A 806 4.13 65.39 40.56
C ASP A 806 4.47 65.37 42.05
N ILE A 807 4.49 66.56 42.64
CA ILE A 807 5.11 66.84 43.95
C ILE A 807 4.40 66.10 45.10
N ASN A 808 3.23 65.51 44.82
CA ASN A 808 2.41 64.77 45.78
C ASN A 808 2.42 63.24 45.57
N SER A 809 3.01 62.73 44.48
CA SER A 809 3.18 61.30 44.24
C SER A 809 4.55 60.87 44.78
N THR A 810 4.60 59.80 45.57
CA THR A 810 5.87 59.22 46.06
C THR A 810 6.71 58.57 44.95
N LEU A 811 6.16 58.42 43.73
CA LEU A 811 6.87 57.91 42.56
C LEU A 811 6.74 58.94 41.42
N PRO A 812 7.86 59.51 40.92
CA PRO A 812 7.81 60.39 39.75
C PRO A 812 7.32 59.59 38.53
N THR A 813 6.20 60.01 37.94
CA THR A 813 5.70 59.40 36.71
C THR A 813 6.50 59.95 35.52
N HIS A 814 7.24 59.07 34.87
CA HIS A 814 8.01 59.36 33.67
C HIS A 814 7.14 59.11 32.44
N TYR A 815 6.94 60.12 31.57
CA TYR A 815 6.22 59.92 30.31
C TYR A 815 7.01 60.43 29.11
N VAL A 816 6.88 59.73 27.99
CA VAL A 816 7.39 60.17 26.69
C VAL A 816 6.25 60.79 25.91
N ASN A 817 6.38 62.09 25.61
CA ASN A 817 5.53 62.77 24.66
C ASN A 817 6.06 62.52 23.26
N PHE A 818 5.24 62.02 22.34
CA PHE A 818 5.59 61.93 20.93
C PHE A 818 4.77 62.93 20.11
N SER A 819 5.32 63.42 19.01
CA SER A 819 4.62 64.29 18.05
C SER A 819 4.96 63.89 16.62
N VAL A 820 4.22 62.93 16.07
CA VAL A 820 4.45 62.40 14.72
C VAL A 820 3.47 63.02 13.72
N SER A 821 4.00 63.50 12.59
CA SER A 821 3.18 64.06 11.50
C SER A 821 2.22 63.00 10.97
N GLY A 822 0.91 63.26 11.05
CA GLY A 822 -0.13 62.28 10.70
C GLY A 822 -0.58 61.35 11.84
N LEU A 823 0.09 61.34 13.00
CA LEU A 823 -0.37 60.66 14.22
C LEU A 823 -0.76 61.62 15.36
N GLY A 824 -0.31 62.87 15.32
CA GLY A 824 -0.63 63.86 16.35
C GLY A 824 0.30 63.76 17.54
N PHE A 825 -0.16 64.23 18.71
CA PHE A 825 0.62 64.26 19.94
C PHE A 825 0.01 63.34 21.00
N GLY A 826 0.82 62.51 21.66
CA GLY A 826 0.40 61.66 22.76
C GLY A 826 1.51 61.54 23.80
N ALA A 827 1.18 61.01 24.98
CA ALA A 827 2.11 60.78 26.08
C ALA A 827 1.91 59.34 26.55
N PHE A 828 2.97 58.59 26.88
CA PHE A 828 2.83 57.28 27.53
C PHE A 828 3.87 57.12 28.64
N SER A 829 3.48 56.46 29.73
CA SER A 829 4.37 56.23 30.86
C SER A 829 5.42 55.16 30.53
N LEU A 830 6.68 55.41 30.84
CA LEU A 830 7.78 54.48 30.57
C LEU A 830 8.60 54.23 31.83
N LEU A 831 8.68 52.97 32.23
CA LEU A 831 9.57 52.46 33.27
C LEU A 831 10.37 51.27 32.70
N PRO A 832 11.32 51.49 31.78
CA PRO A 832 12.25 50.43 31.43
C PRO A 832 13.10 50.11 32.66
N GLU A 833 13.06 48.85 33.11
CA GLU A 833 13.78 48.40 34.31
C GLU A 833 15.24 48.05 33.99
N SER A 834 15.55 47.71 32.73
CA SER A 834 16.91 47.37 32.30
C SER A 834 17.26 47.77 30.85
N PRO A 835 18.56 47.95 30.51
CA PRO A 835 19.00 48.10 29.13
C PRO A 835 18.82 46.80 28.34
N ASN A 836 18.72 46.90 27.02
CA ASN A 836 18.52 45.78 26.09
C ASN A 836 17.14 45.07 26.17
N GLU A 837 16.09 45.80 26.54
CA GLU A 837 14.70 45.33 26.55
C GLU A 837 13.93 45.80 25.32
N ILE A 838 13.03 44.94 24.83
CA ILE A 838 11.98 45.30 23.89
C ILE A 838 10.66 45.17 24.63
N LEU A 839 10.00 46.30 24.88
CA LEU A 839 8.67 46.31 25.50
C LEU A 839 7.60 46.47 24.41
N PHE A 840 6.67 45.52 24.36
CA PHE A 840 5.46 45.64 23.58
C PHE A 840 4.45 46.56 24.29
N VAL A 841 3.95 47.57 23.58
CA VAL A 841 2.93 48.48 24.13
C VAL A 841 1.55 47.95 23.71
N ASP A 842 0.90 47.25 24.64
CA ASP A 842 -0.44 46.68 24.41
C ASP A 842 -1.51 47.78 24.31
N GLY A 843 -2.35 47.68 23.28
CA GLY A 843 -3.53 48.52 23.06
C GLY A 843 -4.71 48.16 23.96
N ALA A 844 -4.73 47.04 24.68
CA ALA A 844 -5.86 46.69 25.54
C ALA A 844 -5.86 47.41 26.90
N LEU A 845 -4.69 47.87 27.37
CA LEU A 845 -4.58 48.81 28.49
C LEU A 845 -5.32 50.13 28.21
N MET A 846 -5.66 50.37 26.94
CA MET A 846 -6.43 51.50 26.46
C MET A 846 -7.93 51.37 26.71
N TYR A 847 -8.48 50.15 26.74
CA TYR A 847 -9.91 49.87 26.96
C TYR A 847 -10.33 49.95 28.42
N LEU A 848 -9.43 49.60 29.35
CA LEU A 848 -9.71 49.62 30.80
C LEU A 848 -9.73 51.03 31.42
N LEU A 849 -9.37 52.05 30.64
CA LEU A 849 -9.25 53.44 31.08
C LEU A 849 -10.20 54.40 30.35
N GLU A 850 -11.01 53.91 29.41
CA GLU A 850 -12.15 54.68 28.88
C GLU A 850 -13.23 54.79 29.97
N ASP A 851 -13.63 56.03 30.26
CA ASP A 851 -14.77 56.33 31.11
C ASP A 851 -16.00 55.54 30.58
N PRO A 852 -16.63 54.64 31.37
CA PRO A 852 -17.65 53.70 30.90
C PRO A 852 -18.93 54.33 30.28
N GLY A 853 -18.96 55.65 30.10
CA GLY A 853 -20.02 56.40 29.42
C GLY A 853 -19.76 56.75 27.95
N SER A 854 -18.58 56.50 27.37
CA SER A 854 -18.24 56.88 25.99
C SER A 854 -18.20 55.67 25.05
N LEU A 855 -19.37 55.23 24.56
CA LEU A 855 -19.51 54.00 23.76
C LEU A 855 -19.03 54.07 22.29
N ASP A 856 -18.48 55.20 21.82
CA ASP A 856 -18.32 55.48 20.38
C ASP A 856 -16.87 55.71 19.89
N THR A 857 -15.84 55.45 20.71
CA THR A 857 -14.43 55.74 20.34
C THR A 857 -13.46 54.56 20.37
N ALA A 858 -13.95 53.33 20.14
CA ALA A 858 -13.07 52.21 19.83
C ALA A 858 -12.18 52.58 18.64
N CYS A 859 -10.86 52.66 18.84
CA CYS A 859 -9.88 53.00 17.80
C CYS A 859 -9.81 51.87 16.76
N PRO A 860 -10.50 51.93 15.61
CA PRO A 860 -10.61 50.79 14.69
C PRO A 860 -9.31 50.51 13.91
N LEU A 861 -8.31 51.37 14.10
CA LEU A 861 -7.02 51.33 13.42
C LEU A 861 -5.86 51.00 14.39
N CYS A 862 -6.11 50.96 15.70
CA CYS A 862 -5.09 50.59 16.68
C CYS A 862 -4.74 49.11 16.59
N ASP A 863 -5.62 48.29 16.02
CA ASP A 863 -5.39 46.86 15.82
C ASP A 863 -4.50 46.55 14.59
N GLN A 864 -4.08 47.56 13.82
CA GLN A 864 -3.26 47.40 12.60
C GLN A 864 -1.76 47.67 12.81
N TYR A 865 -1.39 48.28 13.93
CA TYR A 865 -0.01 48.70 14.18
C TYR A 865 0.46 48.25 15.56
N LEU A 866 1.62 47.60 15.59
CA LEU A 866 2.27 47.18 16.83
C LEU A 866 3.35 48.20 17.20
N PHE A 867 3.31 48.69 18.44
CA PHE A 867 4.28 49.66 18.96
C PHE A 867 5.25 48.96 19.92
N PHE A 868 6.54 49.19 19.68
CA PHE A 868 7.62 48.63 20.46
C PHE A 868 8.51 49.72 21.00
N VAL A 869 8.82 49.63 22.28
CA VAL A 869 9.81 50.47 22.94
C VAL A 869 11.11 49.68 23.00
N LEU A 870 12.17 50.22 22.41
CA LEU A 870 13.48 49.58 22.32
C LEU A 870 14.45 50.30 23.25
N THR A 871 15.07 49.58 24.19
CA THR A 871 16.16 50.11 25.04
C THR A 871 17.53 49.55 24.67
N THR A 872 17.64 48.96 23.48
CA THR A 872 18.84 48.35 22.91
C THR A 872 19.65 49.34 22.06
N GLY A 873 20.85 48.93 21.64
CA GLY A 873 21.60 49.66 20.62
C GLY A 873 20.91 49.54 19.26
N VAL A 874 20.80 50.64 18.53
CA VAL A 874 20.18 50.68 17.20
C VAL A 874 21.22 51.23 16.22
N ASP A 875 21.48 50.51 15.13
CA ASP A 875 22.40 50.98 14.08
C ASP A 875 21.65 51.98 13.18
N LEU A 876 21.83 53.26 13.46
CA LEU A 876 21.21 54.34 12.69
C LEU A 876 22.13 54.68 11.51
N ASP A 877 21.56 54.76 10.30
CA ASP A 877 22.25 55.40 9.19
C ASP A 877 22.58 56.85 9.58
N GLY A 878 23.76 57.35 9.20
CA GLY A 878 24.23 58.70 9.53
C GLY A 878 23.34 59.83 8.98
N SER A 879 22.31 59.50 8.20
CA SER A 879 21.25 60.38 7.73
C SER A 879 20.10 60.61 8.73
N ILE A 880 20.03 59.83 9.82
CA ILE A 880 18.92 59.87 10.78
C ILE A 880 19.30 60.81 11.94
N ASP A 881 18.58 61.92 12.05
CA ASP A 881 18.85 63.02 12.99
C ASP A 881 18.68 62.60 14.46
N SER A 882 19.33 63.29 15.39
CA SER A 882 19.33 62.98 16.85
C SER A 882 17.98 63.15 17.56
N THR A 883 16.92 63.45 16.81
CA THR A 883 15.55 63.71 17.31
C THR A 883 14.69 62.45 17.43
N ILE A 884 15.25 61.28 17.15
CA ILE A 884 14.56 59.97 17.17
C ILE A 884 14.78 59.21 18.49
N SER A 885 15.79 59.59 19.26
CA SER A 885 16.12 58.92 20.51
C SER A 885 15.90 59.82 21.72
N SER A 886 15.52 59.21 22.83
CA SER A 886 15.45 59.88 24.12
C SER A 886 16.41 59.20 25.08
N SER A 887 17.41 59.94 25.57
CA SER A 887 18.29 59.47 26.64
C SER A 887 17.60 59.66 28.00
N VAL A 888 17.30 58.56 28.68
CA VAL A 888 16.80 58.58 30.05
C VAL A 888 17.97 58.24 30.99
N ASN A 889 18.32 59.18 31.87
CA ASN A 889 19.28 58.90 32.95
C ASN A 889 18.60 58.05 34.00
N TYR A 890 18.80 56.74 33.93
CA TYR A 890 18.29 55.81 34.92
C TYR A 890 19.20 55.82 36.16
N THR A 891 18.62 56.10 37.33
CA THR A 891 19.33 55.99 38.61
C THR A 891 18.90 54.70 39.31
N SER A 892 19.41 53.56 38.83
CA SER A 892 19.47 52.35 39.67
C SER A 892 20.39 52.65 40.84
N SER A 893 20.06 52.12 42.02
CA SER A 893 20.55 52.50 43.36
C SER A 893 22.08 52.50 43.59
N ALA A 894 22.91 52.26 42.57
CA ALA A 894 24.37 52.35 42.68
C ALA A 894 25.13 52.99 41.50
N ASN A 895 24.61 53.04 40.26
CA ASN A 895 25.33 53.63 39.11
C ASN A 895 24.35 54.12 38.03
N SER A 896 24.35 55.43 37.73
CA SER A 896 23.50 56.00 36.69
C SER A 896 24.11 55.84 35.30
N SER A 897 23.59 54.92 34.50
CA SER A 897 23.93 54.82 33.08
C SER A 897 22.78 55.37 32.25
N PRO A 898 23.03 56.31 31.31
CA PRO A 898 21.99 56.75 30.39
C PRO A 898 21.55 55.58 29.50
N VAL A 899 20.26 55.24 29.55
CA VAL A 899 19.66 54.29 28.62
C VAL A 899 19.03 55.11 27.49
N THR A 900 19.36 54.78 26.25
CA THR A 900 18.75 55.42 25.08
C THR A 900 17.55 54.60 24.67
N THR A 901 16.38 55.24 24.65
CA THR A 901 15.13 54.60 24.24
C THR A 901 14.74 55.06 22.86
N TYR A 902 14.35 54.10 22.01
CA TYR A 902 13.77 54.31 20.70
C TYR A 902 12.33 53.79 20.68
N LEU A 903 11.47 54.40 19.89
CA LEU A 903 10.12 53.90 19.65
C LEU A 903 10.07 53.41 18.20
N ALA A 904 9.73 52.14 18.01
CA ALA A 904 9.50 51.53 16.72
C ALA A 904 8.02 51.23 16.53
N ALA A 905 7.51 51.49 15.34
CA ALA A 905 6.19 51.03 14.91
C ALA A 905 6.37 50.04 13.78
N CYS A 906 5.62 48.94 13.86
CA CYS A 906 5.66 47.87 12.88
C CYS A 906 4.26 47.61 12.33
N SER A 907 4.14 47.45 11.01
CA SER A 907 2.94 46.96 10.35
C SER A 907 3.12 45.49 9.96
N LEU A 908 2.12 44.65 10.21
CA LEU A 908 2.10 43.26 9.78
C LEU A 908 1.32 43.11 8.47
N GLU A 909 1.90 42.41 7.49
CA GLU A 909 1.27 42.01 6.24
C GLU A 909 1.29 40.48 6.15
N ALA A 910 0.17 39.89 5.72
CA ALA A 910 0.04 38.46 5.54
C ALA A 910 0.01 38.14 4.03
N ASN A 911 0.87 37.23 3.59
CA ASN A 911 0.92 36.79 2.19
C ASN A 911 0.62 35.30 2.10
N THR A 912 -0.49 34.94 1.45
CA THR A 912 -0.90 33.54 1.26
C THR A 912 -0.40 33.01 -0.07
N VAL A 913 0.39 31.92 -0.01
CA VAL A 913 0.95 31.19 -1.14
C VAL A 913 0.67 29.70 -1.00
N THR A 914 0.69 28.94 -2.09
CA THR A 914 0.68 27.47 -2.03
C THR A 914 2.11 26.97 -1.85
N ALA A 915 2.35 26.12 -0.85
CA ALA A 915 3.65 25.52 -0.58
C ALA A 915 3.59 23.99 -0.63
N THR A 916 4.72 23.34 -0.86
CA THR A 916 4.83 21.88 -0.82
C THR A 916 5.26 21.45 0.57
N LEU A 917 4.41 20.73 1.30
CA LEU A 917 4.72 20.10 2.58
C LEU A 917 5.29 18.70 2.30
N ASP A 918 6.52 18.43 2.73
CA ASP A 918 7.00 17.07 2.93
C ASP A 918 6.23 16.49 4.11
N VAL A 919 5.35 15.52 3.82
CA VAL A 919 4.43 14.95 4.82
C VAL A 919 5.20 14.09 5.83
N GLN A 920 6.34 13.52 5.44
CA GLN A 920 7.14 12.66 6.31
C GLN A 920 7.93 13.48 7.33
N ASP A 921 8.52 14.58 6.88
CA ASP A 921 9.39 15.42 7.72
C ASP A 921 8.67 16.65 8.29
N ALA A 922 7.39 16.87 7.96
CA ALA A 922 6.60 18.05 8.32
C ALA A 922 7.29 19.38 7.93
N ARG A 923 8.03 19.38 6.81
CA ARG A 923 8.84 20.52 6.34
C ARG A 923 8.25 21.13 5.07
N LEU A 924 8.15 22.47 5.03
CA LEU A 924 7.75 23.19 3.82
C LEU A 924 8.93 23.38 2.83
N ASP A 925 8.71 23.02 1.57
CA ASP A 925 9.62 23.24 0.43
C ASP A 925 8.92 23.97 -0.75
N PRO A 926 9.48 25.09 -1.26
CA PRO A 926 10.49 25.93 -0.60
C PRO A 926 9.84 26.68 0.56
N SER A 927 10.60 26.92 1.65
CA SER A 927 10.24 27.97 2.60
C SER A 927 10.02 29.26 1.78
N PRO A 928 8.80 29.83 1.73
CA PRO A 928 8.48 30.94 0.85
C PRO A 928 9.35 32.15 1.20
N SER A 929 10.49 32.24 0.51
CA SER A 929 11.43 33.34 0.49
C SER A 929 11.81 33.90 1.87
N GLN A 930 12.96 33.44 2.40
CA GLN A 930 13.93 34.40 2.92
C GLN A 930 14.28 35.34 1.76
N ILE A 931 13.49 36.40 1.54
CA ILE A 931 13.96 37.52 0.72
C ILE A 931 15.11 38.09 1.53
N GLN A 932 16.30 37.66 1.15
CA GLN A 932 17.55 38.21 1.59
C GLN A 932 17.61 39.64 1.06
N THR A 933 17.24 40.59 1.91
CA THR A 933 17.68 41.97 1.75
C THR A 933 18.59 42.28 2.92
N ASP A 934 19.87 42.09 2.65
CA ASP A 934 21.00 42.60 3.44
C ASP A 934 20.70 44.03 3.93
N GLN A 935 20.98 44.24 5.23
CA GLN A 935 21.22 45.54 5.88
C GLN A 935 20.39 46.72 5.35
N GLN A 936 19.06 46.64 5.40
CA GLN A 936 18.27 47.85 5.24
C GLN A 936 18.43 48.70 6.52
N PRO A 937 18.86 49.97 6.42
CA PRO A 937 18.95 50.84 7.58
C PRO A 937 17.56 51.16 8.12
N TRP A 938 17.48 51.51 9.41
CA TRP A 938 16.25 52.00 10.01
C TRP A 938 15.66 53.16 9.19
N THR A 939 14.37 53.10 8.89
CA THR A 939 13.67 54.19 8.23
C THR A 939 12.74 54.88 9.21
N LEU A 940 12.43 56.15 8.93
CA LEU A 940 11.38 56.86 9.65
C LEU A 940 10.03 56.24 9.34
N TRP A 941 9.31 55.82 10.37
CA TRP A 941 7.96 55.30 10.20
C TRP A 941 7.00 56.43 9.83
N SER A 942 6.27 56.27 8.72
CA SER A 942 5.20 57.17 8.32
C SER A 942 3.92 56.37 8.11
N PRO A 943 2.82 56.65 8.83
CA PRO A 943 1.55 56.02 8.53
C PRO A 943 1.07 56.50 7.16
N GLY A 944 0.48 55.61 6.37
CA GLY A 944 -0.16 55.97 5.12
C GLY A 944 -1.38 56.89 5.33
N GLY A 945 -1.15 58.19 5.51
CA GLY A 945 -2.06 59.30 5.14
C GLY A 945 -3.43 59.46 5.81
N SER A 946 -3.84 58.69 6.83
CA SER A 946 -5.16 58.85 7.46
C SER A 946 -5.13 59.80 8.68
N ALA A 947 -5.70 61.00 8.55
CA ALA A 947 -5.86 61.94 9.67
C ALA A 947 -6.82 61.45 10.78
N ASN A 948 -7.59 60.37 10.54
CA ASN A 948 -8.44 59.74 11.56
C ASN A 948 -7.63 58.82 12.50
N LEU A 949 -6.51 58.26 12.03
CA LEU A 949 -5.56 57.48 12.84
C LEU A 949 -4.95 58.35 13.96
N THR A 950 -4.72 59.61 13.64
CA THR A 950 -4.11 60.64 14.49
C THR A 950 -4.85 60.84 15.83
N ASN A 951 -6.17 61.01 15.77
CA ASN A 951 -6.96 61.31 16.97
C ASN A 951 -7.20 60.07 17.83
N ALA A 952 -7.30 58.90 17.20
CA ALA A 952 -7.53 57.64 17.91
C ALA A 952 -6.28 57.18 18.67
N MET A 953 -5.09 57.29 18.07
CA MET A 953 -3.82 57.02 18.76
C MET A 953 -3.44 58.10 19.80
N SER A 954 -3.70 59.39 19.54
CA SER A 954 -3.45 60.43 20.56
C SER A 954 -4.26 60.20 21.84
N ASN A 955 -5.51 59.75 21.72
CA ASN A 955 -6.37 59.41 22.85
C ASN A 955 -5.96 58.09 23.52
N ALA A 956 -5.47 57.13 22.73
CA ALA A 956 -4.96 55.85 23.20
C ALA A 956 -3.87 55.96 24.26
N PHE A 957 -2.83 56.74 23.94
CA PHE A 957 -1.64 56.81 24.78
C PHE A 957 -1.86 57.68 26.03
N LYS A 958 -2.69 58.73 25.95
CA LYS A 958 -2.91 59.70 27.04
C LYS A 958 -3.42 59.12 28.36
N LEU A 959 -3.90 57.87 28.38
CA LEU A 959 -4.54 57.25 29.55
C LEU A 959 -3.76 56.07 30.15
N SER A 960 -2.70 55.56 29.52
CA SER A 960 -1.98 54.38 30.01
C SER A 960 -0.97 54.70 31.13
N ASN A 961 -1.25 54.25 32.36
CA ASN A 961 -0.26 54.17 33.44
C ASN A 961 0.34 52.76 33.46
N PHE A 962 1.62 52.65 33.11
CA PHE A 962 2.41 51.42 33.26
C PHE A 962 2.78 51.26 34.74
N LEU A 963 2.39 50.13 35.34
CA LEU A 963 2.91 49.68 36.64
C LEU A 963 4.06 48.71 36.39
N ASP A 964 4.98 48.63 37.36
CA ASP A 964 6.20 47.79 37.37
C ASP A 964 5.99 46.42 36.71
N CYS A 965 7.04 45.83 36.12
CA CYS A 965 7.02 44.48 35.52
C CYS A 965 7.48 43.46 36.61
N PRO A 966 6.73 43.14 37.70
CA PRO A 966 6.95 41.85 38.35
C PRO A 966 6.44 40.79 37.38
N ALA A 967 7.01 39.59 37.45
CA ALA A 967 6.85 38.47 36.51
C ALA A 967 5.42 37.93 36.29
N VAL A 968 4.35 38.69 36.56
CA VAL A 968 2.95 38.22 36.67
C VAL A 968 1.93 39.11 35.93
N LEU A 969 2.29 40.27 35.36
CA LEU A 969 1.33 41.12 34.61
C LEU A 969 1.54 41.03 33.08
N ASN A 970 0.42 41.08 32.34
CA ASN A 970 0.23 40.88 30.88
C ASN A 970 1.09 41.74 29.92
N THR A 971 2.10 42.44 30.39
CA THR A 971 3.08 43.14 29.57
C THR A 971 4.13 42.16 29.04
N MET A 972 4.17 41.96 27.73
CA MET A 972 5.21 41.19 27.05
C MET A 972 6.55 41.98 27.09
N CYS A 973 7.30 41.78 28.18
CA CYS A 973 8.68 42.24 28.36
C CYS A 973 9.61 41.21 27.64
N ILE A 974 10.04 41.47 26.39
CA ILE A 974 10.98 40.57 25.67
C ILE A 974 12.41 41.00 26.01
N ASN A 975 13.08 40.22 26.86
CA ASN A 975 14.51 40.40 27.07
C ASN A 975 15.29 39.76 25.90
N VAL A 976 15.95 40.61 25.11
CA VAL A 976 16.66 40.22 23.88
C VAL A 976 17.83 39.29 24.18
N THR A 977 18.38 39.35 25.41
CA THR A 977 19.51 38.51 25.82
C THR A 977 19.10 37.07 26.20
N THR A 978 17.83 36.85 26.56
CA THR A 978 17.29 35.53 26.95
C THR A 978 16.48 34.86 25.85
N PHE A 979 16.12 35.61 24.78
CA PHE A 979 15.39 35.09 23.64
C PHE A 979 16.30 34.20 22.79
N GLY A 980 16.46 32.93 23.20
CA GLY A 980 17.39 31.92 22.65
C GLY A 980 17.15 31.49 21.19
N SER A 981 16.50 32.32 20.40
CA SER A 981 16.38 32.13 18.95
C SER A 981 17.76 32.21 18.28
N ALA A 982 17.91 31.57 17.12
CA ALA A 982 19.11 31.67 16.30
C ALA A 982 19.47 33.11 15.89
N LEU A 983 18.55 34.08 16.07
CA LEU A 983 18.73 35.50 15.72
C LEU A 983 19.49 36.31 16.79
N PHE A 984 19.46 35.86 18.05
CA PHE A 984 20.13 36.53 19.18
C PHE A 984 20.96 35.52 19.97
N PRO A 985 22.22 35.23 19.56
CA PRO A 985 23.07 34.32 20.31
C PRO A 985 23.29 34.87 21.73
N PRO A 986 23.25 34.01 22.77
CA PRO A 986 23.42 34.44 24.15
C PRO A 986 24.74 35.19 24.31
N GLN A 987 24.66 36.43 24.80
CA GLN A 987 25.84 37.25 25.02
C GLN A 987 26.49 36.92 26.37
N SER A 988 27.82 36.86 26.38
CA SER A 988 28.61 36.60 27.59
C SER A 988 28.67 37.79 28.55
N ASP A 989 28.29 38.99 28.11
CA ASP A 989 28.26 40.21 28.92
C ASP A 989 26.86 40.86 28.85
N PRO A 990 26.05 40.80 29.92
CA PRO A 990 24.70 41.38 29.94
C PRO A 990 24.70 42.92 29.84
N SER A 991 25.86 43.57 30.00
CA SER A 991 26.00 45.02 29.88
C SER A 991 26.37 45.50 28.48
N ALA A 992 26.71 44.59 27.56
CA ALA A 992 27.00 44.96 26.17
C ALA A 992 25.70 45.35 25.44
N LEU A 993 25.73 46.50 24.76
CA LEU A 993 24.62 46.95 23.91
C LEU A 993 24.46 45.99 22.73
N VAL A 994 23.33 45.29 22.66
CA VAL A 994 22.97 44.48 21.50
C VAL A 994 22.51 45.42 20.39
N THR A 995 23.16 45.36 19.23
CA THR A 995 22.74 46.16 18.06
C THR A 995 21.60 45.46 17.34
N LEU A 996 20.44 46.11 17.27
CA LEU A 996 19.23 45.58 16.63
C LEU A 996 19.02 46.24 15.26
N SER A 997 19.09 45.43 14.20
CA SER A 997 18.71 45.86 12.84
C SER A 997 17.19 45.82 12.66
N PRO A 998 16.61 46.59 11.70
CA PRO A 998 15.17 46.53 11.41
C PRO A 998 14.74 45.11 11.04
N TYR A 999 15.53 44.45 10.21
CA TYR A 999 15.29 43.08 9.77
C TYR A 999 15.22 42.09 10.95
N GLN A 1000 16.12 42.20 11.95
CA GLN A 1000 16.07 41.34 13.13
C GLN A 1000 14.80 41.57 13.96
N LEU A 1001 14.37 42.83 14.11
CA LEU A 1001 13.12 43.14 14.80
C LEU A 1001 11.90 42.64 14.01
N GLU A 1002 11.86 42.87 12.70
CA GLU A 1002 10.79 42.42 11.80
C GLU A 1002 10.68 40.89 11.80
N GLN A 1003 11.80 40.18 11.76
CA GLN A 1003 11.81 38.72 11.82
C GLN A 1003 11.35 38.20 13.18
N ALA A 1004 11.78 38.82 14.28
CA ALA A 1004 11.31 38.46 15.62
C ALA A 1004 9.80 38.68 15.76
N ILE A 1005 9.29 39.85 15.35
CA ILE A 1005 7.87 40.18 15.43
C ILE A 1005 7.02 39.24 14.56
N THR A 1006 7.45 38.95 13.33
CA THR A 1006 6.70 38.06 12.43
C THR A 1006 6.65 36.63 12.93
N GLN A 1007 7.76 36.13 13.49
CA GLN A 1007 7.79 34.82 14.11
C GLN A 1007 6.86 34.79 15.34
N THR A 1008 7.00 35.73 16.26
CA THR A 1008 6.15 35.86 17.44
C THR A 1008 4.66 35.99 17.07
N ALA A 1009 4.33 36.82 16.07
CA ALA A 1009 2.97 36.97 15.60
C ALA A 1009 2.43 35.67 14.97
N ALA A 1010 3.25 34.94 14.21
CA ALA A 1010 2.86 33.67 13.63
C ALA A 1010 2.62 32.60 14.71
N GLU A 1011 3.46 32.55 15.74
CA GLU A 1011 3.29 31.67 16.91
C GLU A 1011 2.00 32.02 17.68
N MET A 1012 1.77 33.30 17.98
CA MET A 1012 0.53 33.78 18.62
C MET A 1012 -0.72 33.44 17.80
N LEU A 1013 -0.67 33.64 16.49
CA LEU A 1013 -1.78 33.33 15.58
C LEU A 1013 -1.99 31.82 15.45
N TRP A 1014 -0.92 31.03 15.45
CA TRP A 1014 -1.02 29.57 15.49
C TRP A 1014 -1.77 29.13 16.75
N LEU A 1015 -1.38 29.64 17.93
CA LEU A 1015 -2.02 29.37 19.22
C LEU A 1015 -3.49 29.82 19.24
N ALA A 1016 -3.78 31.03 18.76
CA ALA A 1016 -5.14 31.54 18.64
C ALA A 1016 -6.01 30.65 17.74
N GLY A 1017 -5.42 30.06 16.70
CA GLY A 1017 -6.12 29.07 15.86
C GLY A 1017 -6.40 27.74 16.58
N GLN A 1018 -5.64 27.39 17.62
CA GLN A 1018 -5.87 26.18 18.42
C GLN A 1018 -6.94 26.39 19.49
N ASP A 1019 -7.05 27.60 20.02
CA ASP A 1019 -8.00 27.96 21.07
C ASP A 1019 -9.46 28.05 20.56
N GLY A 1020 -9.63 28.28 19.26
CA GLY A 1020 -10.94 28.31 18.59
C GLY A 1020 -11.72 29.61 18.80
N GLY A 1021 -12.82 29.78 18.06
CA GLY A 1021 -13.58 31.04 18.03
C GLY A 1021 -14.29 31.41 19.33
N GLU A 1022 -14.62 30.42 20.17
CA GLU A 1022 -15.38 30.65 21.41
C GLU A 1022 -14.57 31.28 22.54
N ARG A 1023 -13.23 31.23 22.46
CA ARG A 1023 -12.32 31.66 23.53
C ARG A 1023 -11.47 32.89 23.17
N GLY A 1024 -11.80 33.56 22.06
CA GLY A 1024 -11.09 34.74 21.57
C GLY A 1024 -10.04 34.44 20.49
N GLY A 1025 -9.84 33.15 20.17
CA GLY A 1025 -9.12 32.68 19.00
C GLY A 1025 -9.96 32.72 17.71
N PHE A 1026 -9.54 31.94 16.70
CA PHE A 1026 -10.32 31.74 15.48
C PHE A 1026 -10.54 30.25 15.22
N GLN A 1027 -11.69 29.89 14.66
CA GLN A 1027 -12.01 28.50 14.36
C GLN A 1027 -11.33 28.07 13.05
N ARG A 1028 -10.46 27.06 13.11
CA ARG A 1028 -9.89 26.43 11.91
C ARG A 1028 -10.99 25.69 11.16
N THR A 1029 -11.18 26.04 9.89
CA THR A 1029 -12.13 25.35 9.01
C THR A 1029 -11.47 24.14 8.36
N SER A 1030 -12.25 23.15 7.92
CA SER A 1030 -11.72 22.09 7.06
C SER A 1030 -11.52 22.57 5.62
N GLY A 1031 -10.35 22.30 5.06
CA GLY A 1031 -9.97 22.51 3.67
C GLY A 1031 -9.70 21.20 2.95
N GLU A 1032 -9.31 21.29 1.68
CA GLU A 1032 -8.79 20.16 0.90
C GLU A 1032 -7.38 20.49 0.41
N SER A 1033 -6.42 19.62 0.73
CA SER A 1033 -5.04 19.71 0.24
C SER A 1033 -4.78 18.59 -0.77
N GLN A 1034 -4.01 18.88 -1.81
CA GLN A 1034 -3.65 17.87 -2.82
C GLN A 1034 -2.42 17.11 -2.36
N VAL A 1035 -2.52 15.80 -2.22
CA VAL A 1035 -1.42 14.96 -1.76
C VAL A 1035 -0.95 14.04 -2.88
N THR A 1036 0.35 13.97 -3.07
CA THR A 1036 1.00 13.02 -3.97
C THR A 1036 1.33 11.74 -3.21
N GLN A 1037 0.66 10.67 -3.59
CA GLN A 1037 0.89 9.32 -3.08
C GLN A 1037 1.60 8.46 -4.12
N VAL A 1038 2.53 7.61 -3.66
CA VAL A 1038 3.18 6.62 -4.53
C VAL A 1038 2.36 5.34 -4.48
N VAL A 1039 1.54 5.10 -5.50
CA VAL A 1039 0.71 3.90 -5.60
C VAL A 1039 1.39 2.91 -6.54
N THR A 1040 1.59 1.69 -6.05
CA THR A 1040 2.00 0.59 -6.94
C THR A 1040 0.78 0.25 -7.82
N GLN A 1041 0.96 0.24 -9.14
CA GLN A 1041 -0.10 -0.06 -10.10
C GLN A 1041 0.34 -1.18 -11.04
N TRP A 1042 -0.61 -1.98 -11.54
CA TRP A 1042 -0.34 -3.02 -12.53
C TRP A 1042 -0.74 -2.51 -13.90
N ARG A 1043 0.18 -2.59 -14.87
CA ARG A 1043 -0.14 -2.40 -16.29
C ARG A 1043 -0.09 -3.73 -17.01
N LEU A 1044 -1.07 -3.95 -17.89
CA LEU A 1044 -0.99 -5.04 -18.86
C LEU A 1044 0.11 -4.69 -19.86
N ASN A 1045 1.12 -5.55 -19.97
CA ASN A 1045 2.20 -5.43 -20.93
C ASN A 1045 2.06 -6.54 -21.96
N ILE A 1046 1.78 -6.16 -23.21
CA ILE A 1046 1.77 -7.09 -24.33
C ILE A 1046 3.21 -7.22 -24.82
N ASN A 1047 3.81 -8.39 -24.67
CA ASN A 1047 5.20 -8.58 -25.08
C ASN A 1047 5.31 -8.58 -26.62
N THR A 1048 6.02 -7.59 -27.15
CA THR A 1048 6.25 -7.40 -28.58
C THR A 1048 6.86 -8.63 -29.25
N ILE A 1049 7.82 -9.27 -28.58
CA ILE A 1049 8.62 -10.35 -29.19
C ILE A 1049 7.74 -11.59 -29.47
N PRO A 1050 6.99 -12.15 -28.49
CA PRO A 1050 6.04 -13.23 -28.74
C PRO A 1050 4.99 -12.90 -29.77
N VAL A 1051 4.42 -11.68 -29.78
CA VAL A 1051 3.41 -11.29 -30.77
C VAL A 1051 3.99 -11.31 -32.19
N LEU A 1052 5.20 -10.78 -32.39
CA LEU A 1052 5.89 -10.82 -33.68
C LEU A 1052 6.18 -12.25 -34.13
N PHE A 1053 6.70 -13.10 -33.24
CA PHE A 1053 6.95 -14.51 -33.57
C PHE A 1053 5.65 -15.28 -33.88
N ALA A 1054 4.59 -15.06 -33.09
CA ALA A 1054 3.30 -15.71 -33.30
C ALA A 1054 2.61 -15.25 -34.59
N SER A 1055 2.68 -13.95 -34.90
CA SER A 1055 2.17 -13.39 -36.16
C SER A 1055 2.94 -13.92 -37.37
N THR A 1056 4.28 -13.94 -37.29
CA THR A 1056 5.14 -14.47 -38.35
C THR A 1056 4.88 -15.96 -38.57
N ALA A 1057 4.79 -16.74 -37.49
CA ALA A 1057 4.47 -18.17 -37.54
C ALA A 1057 3.06 -18.41 -38.12
N SER A 1058 2.06 -17.61 -37.76
CA SER A 1058 0.69 -17.71 -38.32
C SER A 1058 0.65 -17.45 -39.81
N PHE A 1059 1.35 -16.42 -40.27
CA PHE A 1059 1.44 -16.10 -41.69
C PHE A 1059 2.17 -17.19 -42.48
N LEU A 1060 3.30 -17.68 -41.95
CA LEU A 1060 4.02 -18.81 -42.54
C LEU A 1060 3.16 -20.07 -42.57
N LEU A 1061 2.40 -20.38 -41.51
CA LEU A 1061 1.45 -21.49 -41.49
C LEU A 1061 0.39 -21.35 -42.57
N PHE A 1062 -0.20 -20.16 -42.74
CA PHE A 1062 -1.18 -19.92 -43.78
C PHE A 1062 -0.59 -20.13 -45.19
N VAL A 1063 0.59 -19.56 -45.46
CA VAL A 1063 1.28 -19.68 -46.76
C VAL A 1063 1.69 -21.14 -47.04
N ILE A 1064 2.30 -21.81 -46.07
CA ILE A 1064 2.74 -23.21 -46.20
C ILE A 1064 1.54 -24.14 -46.28
N GLY A 1065 0.51 -23.93 -45.46
CA GLY A 1065 -0.76 -24.67 -45.53
C GLY A 1065 -1.38 -24.54 -46.91
N PHE A 1066 -1.43 -23.34 -47.48
CA PHE A 1066 -1.86 -23.11 -48.85
C PHE A 1066 -1.00 -23.84 -49.88
N PHE A 1067 0.32 -23.86 -49.73
CA PHE A 1067 1.22 -24.59 -50.64
C PHE A 1067 1.09 -26.11 -50.53
N LEU A 1068 0.92 -26.65 -49.32
CA LEU A 1068 0.77 -28.08 -49.05
C LEU A 1068 -0.58 -28.59 -49.56
N VAL A 1069 -1.65 -27.88 -49.23
CA VAL A 1069 -3.03 -28.23 -49.58
C VAL A 1069 -3.33 -27.92 -51.05
N GLY A 1070 -2.82 -26.80 -51.59
CA GLY A 1070 -2.89 -26.34 -52.98
C GLY A 1070 -4.27 -26.20 -53.57
N TRP A 1071 -4.40 -25.59 -54.76
CA TRP A 1071 -5.71 -25.32 -55.35
C TRP A 1071 -6.50 -26.59 -55.70
N PRO A 1072 -7.84 -26.55 -55.55
CA PRO A 1072 -8.70 -27.69 -55.85
C PRO A 1072 -8.65 -27.97 -57.36
N SER A 1073 -7.95 -29.04 -57.74
CA SER A 1073 -7.90 -29.50 -59.12
C SER A 1073 -9.16 -30.30 -59.44
N ARG A 1074 -9.93 -29.86 -60.44
CA ARG A 1074 -11.25 -30.43 -60.80
C ARG A 1074 -11.22 -31.82 -61.48
N ARG A 1075 -10.08 -32.54 -61.56
CA ARG A 1075 -9.95 -33.67 -62.52
C ARG A 1075 -9.36 -35.01 -62.04
N CYS A 1076 -9.27 -35.29 -60.75
CA CYS A 1076 -8.89 -36.65 -60.31
C CYS A 1076 -9.95 -37.23 -59.36
N THR A 1077 -10.43 -38.44 -59.67
CA THR A 1077 -11.24 -39.25 -58.76
C THR A 1077 -10.44 -39.44 -57.47
N SER A 1078 -10.98 -38.95 -56.35
CA SER A 1078 -10.25 -38.92 -55.09
C SER A 1078 -10.24 -40.31 -54.46
N VAL A 1079 -9.07 -40.94 -54.40
CA VAL A 1079 -8.83 -42.00 -53.42
C VAL A 1079 -8.84 -41.34 -52.03
N SER A 1080 -9.71 -41.80 -51.12
CA SER A 1080 -10.04 -41.12 -49.84
C SER A 1080 -8.92 -41.10 -48.79
N GLY A 1081 -7.73 -41.56 -49.16
CA GLY A 1081 -6.52 -41.75 -48.36
C GLY A 1081 -5.79 -42.98 -48.89
N VAL A 1082 -4.47 -43.06 -48.72
CA VAL A 1082 -3.71 -44.31 -48.96
C VAL A 1082 -3.12 -44.71 -47.63
N SER A 1083 -3.85 -45.55 -46.91
CA SER A 1083 -3.36 -46.31 -45.77
C SER A 1083 -2.29 -47.30 -46.21
N VAL A 1084 -1.47 -47.80 -45.28
CA VAL A 1084 -0.43 -48.80 -45.62
C VAL A 1084 -1.05 -50.07 -46.20
N LEU A 1085 -2.27 -50.42 -45.79
CA LEU A 1085 -3.03 -51.54 -46.32
C LEU A 1085 -3.44 -51.31 -47.78
N GLU A 1086 -3.90 -50.11 -48.12
CA GLU A 1086 -4.19 -49.75 -49.51
C GLU A 1086 -2.90 -49.72 -50.34
N THR A 1087 -1.77 -49.24 -49.79
CA THR A 1087 -0.48 -49.30 -50.51
C THR A 1087 -0.02 -50.74 -50.73
N LEU A 1088 -0.19 -51.63 -49.75
CA LEU A 1088 0.09 -53.05 -49.88
C LEU A 1088 -0.82 -53.73 -50.90
N TRP A 1089 -2.11 -53.37 -50.92
CA TRP A 1089 -3.05 -53.82 -51.94
C TRP A 1089 -2.61 -53.39 -53.34
N ILE A 1090 -2.23 -52.12 -53.51
CA ILE A 1090 -1.69 -51.60 -54.78
C ILE A 1090 -0.41 -52.34 -55.16
N ALA A 1091 0.50 -52.59 -54.21
CA ALA A 1091 1.76 -53.30 -54.47
C ALA A 1091 1.54 -54.76 -54.90
N ALA A 1092 0.55 -55.45 -54.32
CA ALA A 1092 0.22 -56.82 -54.68
C ALA A 1092 -0.43 -56.94 -56.07
N HIS A 1093 -1.18 -55.92 -56.49
CA HIS A 1093 -1.89 -55.87 -57.77
C HIS A 1093 -1.10 -55.23 -58.90
N SER A 1094 -0.09 -54.40 -58.60
CA SER A 1094 0.79 -53.80 -59.60
C SER A 1094 1.97 -54.72 -59.91
N GLN A 1095 1.96 -55.30 -61.10
CA GLN A 1095 3.05 -56.14 -61.58
C GLN A 1095 4.38 -55.37 -61.66
N VAL A 1096 4.33 -54.10 -62.09
CA VAL A 1096 5.51 -53.23 -62.21
C VAL A 1096 6.16 -52.98 -60.85
N LEU A 1097 5.35 -52.73 -59.81
CA LEU A 1097 5.85 -52.59 -58.43
C LEU A 1097 6.46 -53.89 -57.92
N HIS A 1098 5.83 -55.02 -58.23
CA HIS A 1098 6.29 -56.32 -57.79
C HIS A 1098 7.66 -56.67 -58.37
N GLU A 1099 7.83 -56.59 -59.70
CA GLU A 1099 9.10 -56.92 -60.37
C GLU A 1099 10.24 -56.05 -59.82
N ARG A 1100 10.00 -54.74 -59.66
CA ARG A 1100 11.00 -53.81 -59.13
C ARG A 1100 11.36 -54.03 -57.67
N MET A 1101 10.40 -54.44 -56.85
CA MET A 1101 10.67 -54.75 -55.44
C MET A 1101 11.31 -56.12 -55.26
N ALA A 1102 11.00 -57.09 -56.13
CA ALA A 1102 11.58 -58.43 -56.12
C ALA A 1102 13.06 -58.46 -56.55
N ASP A 1103 13.51 -57.50 -57.38
CA ASP A 1103 14.90 -57.37 -57.81
C ASP A 1103 15.87 -56.85 -56.70
N ILE A 1104 15.39 -56.63 -55.48
CA ILE A 1104 16.18 -56.06 -54.37
C ILE A 1104 16.58 -57.16 -53.40
N ASP A 1105 17.83 -57.64 -53.51
CA ASP A 1105 18.36 -58.72 -52.67
C ASP A 1105 18.58 -58.32 -51.20
N ASP A 1106 18.89 -57.04 -50.94
CA ASP A 1106 19.11 -56.51 -49.58
C ASP A 1106 18.12 -55.39 -49.26
N ALA A 1107 17.26 -55.65 -48.28
CA ALA A 1107 16.21 -54.75 -47.77
C ALA A 1107 16.74 -53.53 -47.00
N SER A 1108 17.98 -53.10 -47.25
CA SER A 1108 18.49 -51.87 -46.68
C SER A 1108 17.62 -50.68 -47.11
N LEU A 1109 17.33 -49.77 -46.18
CA LEU A 1109 16.48 -48.60 -46.44
C LEU A 1109 16.98 -47.78 -47.65
N ASP A 1110 18.30 -47.69 -47.84
CA ASP A 1110 18.91 -46.96 -48.95
C ASP A 1110 18.63 -47.67 -50.30
N ASN A 1111 18.68 -49.01 -50.36
CA ASN A 1111 18.33 -49.79 -51.55
C ASN A 1111 16.82 -49.71 -51.87
N LEU A 1112 15.96 -49.84 -50.86
CA LEU A 1112 14.50 -49.73 -51.00
C LEU A 1112 14.09 -48.33 -51.48
N ARG A 1113 14.78 -47.29 -50.99
CA ARG A 1113 14.57 -45.92 -51.44
C ARG A 1113 15.01 -45.69 -52.87
N ALA A 1114 16.16 -46.24 -53.26
CA ALA A 1114 16.67 -46.17 -54.63
C ALA A 1114 15.70 -46.86 -55.61
N ALA A 1115 15.21 -48.04 -55.23
CA ALA A 1115 14.22 -48.77 -56.00
C ALA A 1115 12.86 -48.07 -56.06
N GLY A 1116 12.46 -47.33 -55.02
CA GLY A 1116 11.23 -46.53 -55.00
C GLY A 1116 11.28 -45.22 -55.81
N MET A 1117 12.37 -44.92 -56.53
CA MET A 1117 12.54 -43.72 -57.38
C MET A 1117 11.87 -43.82 -58.76
N PHE A 1118 10.75 -44.54 -58.89
CA PHE A 1118 9.92 -44.50 -60.11
C PHE A 1118 8.58 -43.83 -59.83
N GLY A 1119 8.14 -43.01 -60.79
CA GLY A 1119 6.91 -42.23 -60.67
C GLY A 1119 5.69 -43.08 -60.98
N ILE A 1120 4.91 -43.43 -59.96
CA ILE A 1120 3.62 -44.12 -60.09
C ILE A 1120 2.50 -43.09 -59.99
N CYS A 1121 1.49 -43.20 -60.85
CA CYS A 1121 0.21 -42.54 -60.63
C CYS A 1121 -0.79 -43.59 -60.14
N ILE A 1122 -1.25 -43.46 -58.90
CA ILE A 1122 -2.15 -44.45 -58.29
C ILE A 1122 -3.51 -44.48 -58.99
N ALA A 1123 -3.93 -43.35 -59.57
CA ALA A 1123 -5.16 -43.26 -60.36
C ALA A 1123 -5.12 -44.14 -61.62
N ASP A 1124 -3.95 -44.32 -62.23
CA ASP A 1124 -3.81 -45.12 -63.46
C ASP A 1124 -4.02 -46.62 -63.15
N VAL A 1125 -3.51 -47.10 -62.02
CA VAL A 1125 -3.60 -48.52 -61.58
C VAL A 1125 -5.06 -48.94 -61.36
N GLN A 1126 -5.90 -48.04 -60.84
CA GLN A 1126 -7.32 -48.34 -60.60
C GLN A 1126 -8.13 -48.34 -61.90
N SER A 1127 -7.75 -47.52 -62.88
CA SER A 1127 -8.42 -47.46 -64.19
C SER A 1127 -8.22 -48.75 -64.99
N GLU A 1128 -7.04 -49.35 -64.92
CA GLU A 1128 -6.66 -50.56 -65.65
C GLU A 1128 -7.48 -51.79 -65.20
N TYR A 1129 -7.92 -51.81 -63.94
CA TYR A 1129 -8.76 -52.88 -63.38
C TYR A 1129 -10.26 -52.70 -63.67
N SER A 1130 -10.69 -51.48 -64.01
CA SER A 1130 -12.11 -51.16 -64.26
C SER A 1130 -12.58 -51.44 -65.69
N ILE A 1131 -11.68 -51.86 -66.60
CA ILE A 1131 -12.05 -52.28 -67.96
C ILE A 1131 -12.67 -53.68 -67.88
N PRO A 1132 -13.98 -53.86 -68.12
CA PRO A 1132 -14.61 -55.17 -68.06
C PRO A 1132 -14.09 -56.03 -69.21
N THR A 1133 -13.52 -57.19 -68.90
CA THR A 1133 -13.03 -58.21 -69.85
C THR A 1133 -14.14 -58.93 -70.62
N SER A 1134 -15.33 -58.34 -70.77
CA SER A 1134 -16.45 -58.91 -71.53
C SER A 1134 -16.67 -58.15 -72.85
N ARG A 1135 -15.71 -58.22 -73.78
CA ARG A 1135 -15.98 -58.03 -75.21
C ARG A 1135 -14.96 -58.79 -76.06
N VAL A 1136 -15.06 -60.11 -76.02
CA VAL A 1136 -14.54 -60.95 -77.10
C VAL A 1136 -15.57 -60.87 -78.23
N ASP A 1137 -15.30 -60.01 -79.22
CA ASP A 1137 -16.01 -60.04 -80.49
C ASP A 1137 -15.63 -61.33 -81.22
N SER A 1138 -16.61 -62.20 -81.41
CA SER A 1138 -16.53 -63.29 -82.37
C SER A 1138 -16.72 -62.73 -83.78
N LYS A 1139 -15.64 -62.68 -84.56
CA LYS A 1139 -15.69 -62.69 -86.03
C LYS A 1139 -14.42 -63.32 -86.62
N LEU A 1140 -14.66 -64.49 -87.24
CA LEU A 1140 -13.80 -65.43 -87.96
C LEU A 1140 -12.74 -66.19 -87.15
#